data_AF-A0A926JWU2-F1
#
_entry.id   AF-A0A926JWU2-F1
#
_cell.length_a   1.000
_cell.length_b   1.000
_cell.length_c   1.000
_cell.angle_alpha   90.00
_cell.angle_beta   90.00
_cell.angle_gamma   90.00
#
_symmetry.space_group_name_H-M   'P 1'
#
loop_
_entity.id
_entity.type
_entity.pdbx_description
1 polymer ?
#
loop_
_entity_poly.entity_id
_entity_poly.type
_entity_poly.pdbx_seq_one_letter_code
_entity_poly.pdbx_strand_id
1 'polypeptide(L)'
;MLNEQERERYVRFIGRYVAGGGSVAAVYRDLIEMGLMPAVAQEARLAYERKAGLIRDLKDPGALVDKERKEGAWYAGPSKDDVFWPALHAALMPKLPEKALLEVSNSSNKIVGLGRPPGAASIRTRGLVLGHVQSGKTTSFMSVAAKSADVGYRLIVVLSGVTENLRSQTQERLEQQLIGNLGKNWVRLTDEDSDFQKSANAMPFLASSQHRLLAVVKKNPHRLRRLAEWLESAGEATLYSCPILIIDDEADQASIDVGRKRQSVINALIGRLLKCPKSAYLAYTATPFANLLIDPAVEDGLYPRNFIVSLRPGEGYYGPERLFGRDLLEHVEDEDIAEPDDVIRGVPLTDVPAAQPPKGKNAASSWTPEIPPSLASAVEWFLLATAARWVRGQRGKHSSMLIHTSMIADAHFSLQAVVREYLYSLSPLVARADGKTMASLRALWMSEVDRVTRKGDESEVAWAQVAELLPEVVDEVTVIVDNYRSTERLAYGADEPVTCIAIGGNTLSRGLTLEGLVSSYFIRAASAYDTLLQMGRWFGYRPGYSDLVRIWMTDELKQWFRDLATVEAEIRREIDRYENEGLEPTELAVKIRTHPAMSITAAAKMRSATQASLSFSGTREQTILFKRTDVDWLAANWAAAEDLLEHASARPGVEESRTEGSQRYVLRNVPAKNILEFLATYEFHPDAIRLNTALLRRYIEQENREGALTHWNVIVMSNESDTEGQAGLGRAGQVNLIRRTRMKQSKPGVGNIKALAGSSDRAADLGPDVLQDLGPQPSDAQIIRARRRVQAGPLLALYPITKTSSAPTKPAREPLDAAGNVLGVAFFFPDAVGKASTITYMSADLSSYAVEDADETIDAMDEADAARAEGTANIESGDALP
;
A
#
# COMPACT_ATOMS: atom_id res chain seq x y z
N MET A 1 30.00 -38.40 5.23
CA MET A 1 28.99 -37.34 5.43
C MET A 1 29.39 -36.53 6.64
N LEU A 2 29.25 -35.22 6.58
CA LEU A 2 29.55 -34.34 7.71
C LEU A 2 28.56 -34.60 8.86
N ASN A 3 29.07 -34.67 10.10
CA ASN A 3 28.21 -34.54 11.26
C ASN A 3 27.64 -33.09 11.33
N GLU A 4 26.60 -32.88 12.14
CA GLU A 4 25.88 -31.61 12.19
C GLU A 4 26.79 -30.41 12.59
N GLN A 5 27.69 -30.61 13.54
CA GLN A 5 28.63 -29.57 14.00
C GLN A 5 29.66 -29.19 12.92
N GLU A 6 30.21 -30.18 12.20
CA GLU A 6 31.16 -29.93 11.12
C GLU A 6 30.48 -29.25 9.93
N ARG A 7 29.24 -29.65 9.62
CA ARG A 7 28.40 -29.01 8.60
C ARG A 7 28.17 -27.54 8.93
N GLU A 8 27.76 -27.23 10.16
CA GLU A 8 27.59 -25.84 10.62
C GLU A 8 28.90 -25.05 10.60
N ARG A 9 30.04 -25.68 10.85
CA ARG A 9 31.36 -25.04 10.77
C ARG A 9 31.68 -24.62 9.33
N TYR A 10 31.50 -25.50 8.35
CA TYR A 10 31.75 -25.16 6.95
C TYR A 10 30.72 -24.17 6.42
N VAL A 11 29.44 -24.33 6.72
CA VAL A 11 28.38 -23.34 6.36
C VAL A 11 28.73 -21.94 6.90
N ARG A 12 29.26 -21.83 8.12
CA ARG A 12 29.76 -20.56 8.67
C ARG A 12 30.97 -20.02 7.91
N PHE A 13 31.91 -20.88 7.53
CA PHE A 13 33.07 -20.49 6.74
C PHE A 13 32.64 -19.90 5.37
N ILE A 14 31.72 -20.58 4.68
CA ILE A 14 31.13 -20.10 3.42
C ILE A 14 30.50 -18.72 3.64
N GLY A 15 29.69 -18.56 4.70
CA GLY A 15 29.05 -17.28 5.02
C GLY A 15 30.04 -16.13 5.24
N ARG A 16 31.11 -16.36 6.01
CA ARG A 16 32.14 -15.34 6.27
C ARG A 16 32.88 -14.92 5.00
N TYR A 17 33.17 -15.86 4.12
CA TYR A 17 33.84 -15.56 2.86
C TYR A 17 32.93 -14.83 1.87
N VAL A 18 31.64 -15.19 1.82
CA VAL A 18 30.64 -14.47 1.02
C VAL A 18 30.49 -13.02 1.52
N ALA A 19 30.44 -12.83 2.84
CA ALA A 19 30.45 -11.51 3.46
C ALA A 19 31.75 -10.74 3.18
N GLY A 20 32.89 -11.43 3.17
CA GLY A 20 34.21 -10.84 3.00
C GLY A 20 34.58 -10.46 1.57
N GLY A 21 33.83 -10.88 0.56
CA GLY A 21 34.18 -10.50 -0.80
C GLY A 21 33.97 -11.56 -1.89
N GLY A 22 33.75 -12.81 -1.51
CA GLY A 22 33.79 -13.91 -2.48
C GLY A 22 32.42 -14.46 -2.86
N SER A 23 32.39 -15.26 -3.93
CA SER A 23 31.18 -15.99 -4.34
C SER A 23 31.11 -17.36 -3.68
N VAL A 24 29.91 -17.93 -3.54
CA VAL A 24 29.71 -19.30 -3.07
C VAL A 24 30.49 -20.30 -3.94
N ALA A 25 30.53 -20.04 -5.26
CA ALA A 25 31.30 -20.84 -6.21
C ALA A 25 32.82 -20.71 -6.00
N ALA A 26 33.32 -19.52 -5.68
CA ALA A 26 34.74 -19.31 -5.37
C ALA A 26 35.13 -20.03 -4.08
N VAL A 27 34.33 -19.90 -3.01
CA VAL A 27 34.58 -20.63 -1.77
C VAL A 27 34.59 -22.13 -1.94
N TYR A 28 33.72 -22.66 -2.81
CA TYR A 28 33.68 -24.09 -3.08
C TYR A 28 35.01 -24.57 -3.69
N ARG A 29 35.58 -23.80 -4.61
CA ARG A 29 36.91 -24.07 -5.17
C ARG A 29 37.99 -23.95 -4.11
N ASP A 30 38.00 -22.87 -3.33
CA ASP A 30 39.00 -22.62 -2.30
C ASP A 30 38.97 -23.72 -1.21
N LEU A 31 37.79 -24.21 -0.82
CA LEU A 31 37.67 -25.32 0.13
C LEU A 31 38.29 -26.62 -0.42
N ILE A 32 38.14 -26.90 -1.72
CA ILE A 32 38.77 -28.05 -2.37
C ILE A 32 40.29 -27.87 -2.43
N GLU A 33 40.76 -26.68 -2.79
CA GLU A 33 42.19 -26.35 -2.84
C GLU A 33 42.86 -26.40 -1.45
N MET A 34 42.10 -26.09 -0.39
CA MET A 34 42.52 -26.26 1.01
C MET A 34 42.50 -27.71 1.51
N GLY A 35 42.22 -28.69 0.62
CA GLY A 35 42.27 -30.12 0.91
C GLY A 35 40.97 -30.73 1.42
N LEU A 36 39.83 -30.03 1.33
CA LEU A 36 38.53 -30.59 1.67
C LEU A 36 38.04 -31.50 0.54
N MET A 37 37.52 -32.69 0.87
CA MET A 37 36.98 -33.60 -0.15
C MET A 37 35.84 -32.94 -0.94
N PRO A 38 35.79 -33.06 -2.29
CA PRO A 38 34.77 -32.38 -3.11
C PRO A 38 33.33 -32.68 -2.68
N ALA A 39 33.03 -33.92 -2.30
CA ALA A 39 31.70 -34.31 -1.81
C ALA A 39 31.31 -33.57 -0.52
N VAL A 40 32.28 -33.30 0.36
CA VAL A 40 32.10 -32.60 1.64
C VAL A 40 31.94 -31.09 1.41
N ALA A 41 32.75 -30.51 0.52
CA ALA A 41 32.61 -29.13 0.09
C ALA A 41 31.24 -28.89 -0.57
N GLN A 42 30.76 -29.83 -1.38
CA GLN A 42 29.46 -29.78 -2.04
C GLN A 42 28.31 -29.91 -1.04
N GLU A 43 28.42 -30.81 -0.05
CA GLU A 43 27.44 -30.97 1.03
C GLU A 43 27.29 -29.67 1.85
N ALA A 44 28.40 -29.02 2.19
CA ALA A 44 28.40 -27.73 2.90
C ALA A 44 27.84 -26.58 2.05
N ARG A 45 28.21 -26.53 0.76
CA ARG A 45 27.66 -25.57 -0.21
C ARG A 45 26.15 -25.68 -0.32
N LEU A 46 25.63 -26.88 -0.56
CA LEU A 46 24.19 -27.12 -0.68
C LEU A 46 23.45 -26.82 0.63
N ALA A 47 24.05 -27.09 1.79
CA ALA A 47 23.48 -26.70 3.08
C ALA A 47 23.39 -25.18 3.25
N TYR A 48 24.42 -24.44 2.84
CA TYR A 48 24.41 -22.97 2.83
C TYR A 48 23.38 -22.41 1.84
N GLU A 49 23.37 -22.89 0.60
CA GLU A 49 22.46 -22.46 -0.47
C GLU A 49 20.99 -22.74 -0.08
N ARG A 50 20.70 -23.88 0.56
CA ARG A 50 19.36 -24.15 1.12
C ARG A 50 18.97 -23.14 2.18
N LYS A 51 19.86 -22.83 3.13
CA LYS A 51 19.58 -21.84 4.19
C LYS A 51 19.36 -20.44 3.61
N ALA A 52 20.17 -20.05 2.64
CA ALA A 52 20.02 -18.77 1.95
C ALA A 52 18.73 -18.73 1.11
N GLY A 53 18.38 -19.85 0.44
CA GLY A 53 17.14 -20.00 -0.32
C GLY A 53 15.91 -19.82 0.56
N LEU A 54 15.89 -20.41 1.76
CA LEU A 54 14.81 -20.23 2.74
C LEU A 54 14.59 -18.76 3.11
N ILE A 55 15.65 -17.96 3.22
CA ILE A 55 15.55 -16.52 3.53
C ILE A 55 15.00 -15.72 2.34
N ARG A 56 15.43 -16.05 1.13
CA ARG A 56 14.92 -15.43 -0.11
C ARG A 56 13.44 -15.75 -0.32
N ASP A 57 13.06 -17.01 -0.11
CA ASP A 57 11.73 -17.56 -0.39
C ASP A 57 10.76 -17.37 0.80
N LEU A 58 11.12 -16.57 1.81
CA LEU A 58 10.22 -16.18 2.90
C LEU A 58 8.95 -15.56 2.32
N LYS A 59 7.78 -16.14 2.63
CA LYS A 59 6.47 -15.66 2.14
C LYS A 59 6.04 -14.29 2.68
N ASP A 60 6.74 -13.77 3.68
CA ASP A 60 6.44 -12.48 4.32
C ASP A 60 7.77 -11.77 4.63
N PRO A 61 7.96 -10.50 4.20
CA PRO A 61 7.07 -9.63 3.43
C PRO A 61 7.04 -9.98 1.94
N GLY A 62 5.92 -9.72 1.26
CA GLY A 62 5.79 -10.00 -0.17
C GLY A 62 6.80 -9.22 -1.02
N ALA A 63 7.38 -9.83 -2.06
CA ALA A 63 8.46 -9.22 -2.85
C ALA A 63 8.43 -9.53 -4.36
N LEU A 64 8.66 -8.49 -5.15
CA LEU A 64 8.97 -8.51 -6.58
C LEU A 64 10.47 -8.72 -6.80
N VAL A 65 10.92 -9.55 -7.73
CA VAL A 65 12.36 -9.89 -7.88
C VAL A 65 12.78 -10.06 -9.34
N ASP A 66 13.96 -9.56 -9.72
CA ASP A 66 14.58 -9.81 -11.03
C ASP A 66 14.95 -11.31 -11.27
N LYS A 67 15.03 -11.73 -12.55
CA LYS A 67 15.29 -13.08 -13.05
C LYS A 67 16.68 -13.57 -12.69
N GLU A 68 17.69 -12.70 -12.74
CA GLU A 68 19.07 -13.03 -12.35
C GLU A 68 19.16 -13.52 -10.89
N ARG A 69 18.21 -13.14 -10.03
CA ARG A 69 18.17 -13.57 -8.61
C ARG A 69 17.40 -14.85 -8.35
N LYS A 70 16.66 -15.38 -9.33
CA LYS A 70 16.00 -16.68 -9.20
C LYS A 70 17.02 -17.82 -9.06
N GLU A 71 18.24 -17.65 -9.54
CA GLU A 71 19.24 -18.71 -9.65
C GLU A 71 20.27 -18.78 -8.50
N GLY A 72 20.35 -17.80 -7.58
CA GLY A 72 21.33 -17.85 -6.50
C GLY A 72 20.97 -17.10 -5.23
N ALA A 73 20.87 -17.81 -4.10
CA ALA A 73 20.68 -17.22 -2.78
C ALA A 73 22.03 -17.05 -2.05
N TRP A 74 22.31 -15.84 -1.55
CA TRP A 74 23.62 -15.50 -0.99
C TRP A 74 23.61 -15.18 0.51
N TYR A 75 22.48 -14.77 1.08
CA TYR A 75 22.38 -14.34 2.47
C TYR A 75 21.57 -15.35 3.28
N ALA A 76 22.20 -15.95 4.29
CA ALA A 76 21.61 -17.01 5.11
C ALA A 76 20.98 -16.50 6.43
N GLY A 77 20.80 -15.19 6.57
CA GLY A 77 20.39 -14.58 7.83
C GLY A 77 21.54 -14.32 8.79
N PRO A 78 21.26 -13.76 9.99
CA PRO A 78 22.28 -13.40 10.96
C PRO A 78 23.03 -14.61 11.49
N SER A 79 24.32 -14.42 11.77
CA SER A 79 25.24 -15.39 12.37
C SER A 79 25.46 -15.12 13.86
N LYS A 80 25.97 -16.11 14.60
CA LYS A 80 26.38 -15.96 16.00
C LYS A 80 27.60 -15.04 16.17
N ASP A 81 28.37 -14.84 15.10
CA ASP A 81 29.56 -13.98 15.09
C ASP A 81 29.27 -12.53 14.69
N ASP A 82 28.01 -12.22 14.36
CA ASP A 82 27.59 -10.87 14.00
C ASP A 82 27.71 -9.93 15.19
N VAL A 83 27.95 -8.66 14.90
CA VAL A 83 28.22 -7.63 15.91
C VAL A 83 27.08 -6.62 15.95
N PHE A 84 26.60 -6.16 14.80
CA PHE A 84 25.69 -5.02 14.69
C PHE A 84 24.24 -5.41 14.92
N TRP A 85 23.75 -6.45 14.24
CA TRP A 85 22.37 -6.92 14.39
C TRP A 85 22.03 -7.40 15.81
N PRO A 86 22.85 -8.22 16.49
CA PRO A 86 22.54 -8.65 17.85
C PRO A 86 22.41 -7.49 18.85
N ALA A 87 23.24 -6.45 18.70
CA ALA A 87 23.16 -5.25 19.54
C ALA A 87 21.87 -4.47 19.29
N LEU A 88 21.51 -4.23 18.03
CA LEU A 88 20.25 -3.59 17.67
C LEU A 88 19.04 -4.41 18.13
N HIS A 89 19.06 -5.73 17.93
CA HIS A 89 18.00 -6.64 18.35
C HIS A 89 17.78 -6.56 19.88
N ALA A 90 18.86 -6.54 20.66
CA ALA A 90 18.77 -6.35 22.12
C ALA A 90 18.18 -4.98 22.50
N ALA A 91 18.53 -3.91 21.77
CA ALA A 91 17.98 -2.57 22.00
C ALA A 91 16.48 -2.45 21.63
N LEU A 92 16.00 -3.27 20.70
CA LEU A 92 14.60 -3.30 20.25
C LEU A 92 13.72 -4.21 21.12
N MET A 93 14.28 -5.26 21.72
CA MET A 93 13.56 -6.23 22.56
C MET A 93 12.68 -5.63 23.67
N PRO A 94 13.09 -4.59 24.43
CA PRO A 94 12.22 -3.99 25.44
C PRO A 94 11.13 -3.08 24.84
N LYS A 95 11.22 -2.72 23.55
CA LYS A 95 10.33 -1.75 22.88
C LYS A 95 9.28 -2.42 21.99
N LEU A 96 9.50 -3.66 21.59
CA LEU A 96 8.63 -4.39 20.65
C LEU A 96 8.24 -5.76 21.24
N PRO A 97 6.98 -6.20 21.03
CA PRO A 97 6.59 -7.59 21.29
C PRO A 97 7.45 -8.57 20.48
N GLU A 98 7.67 -9.78 21.01
CA GLU A 98 8.50 -10.81 20.39
C GLU A 98 8.10 -11.13 18.95
N LYS A 99 6.79 -11.24 18.69
CA LYS A 99 6.25 -11.48 17.33
C LYS A 99 6.62 -10.35 16.36
N ALA A 100 6.47 -9.09 16.78
CA ALA A 100 6.82 -7.93 15.96
C ALA A 100 8.33 -7.87 15.70
N LEU A 101 9.16 -8.23 16.68
CA LEU A 101 10.61 -8.31 16.52
C LEU A 101 11.01 -9.41 15.52
N LEU A 102 10.32 -10.55 15.53
CA LEU A 102 10.51 -11.62 14.56
C LEU A 102 10.13 -11.18 13.14
N GLU A 103 9.00 -10.48 12.98
CA GLU A 103 8.57 -9.91 11.69
C GLU A 103 9.59 -8.89 11.15
N VAL A 104 10.10 -8.01 12.01
CA VAL A 104 11.20 -7.08 11.67
C VAL A 104 12.45 -7.86 11.26
N SER A 105 12.79 -8.94 11.96
CA SER A 105 13.95 -9.77 11.62
C SER A 105 13.79 -10.45 10.26
N ASN A 106 12.66 -11.09 10.01
CA ASN A 106 12.38 -11.81 8.77
C ASN A 106 12.32 -10.86 7.57
N SER A 107 11.63 -9.73 7.71
CA SER A 107 11.54 -8.72 6.65
C SER A 107 12.89 -8.10 6.29
N SER A 108 13.69 -7.71 7.30
CA SER A 108 15.03 -7.19 7.04
C SER A 108 15.97 -8.27 6.50
N ASN A 109 15.80 -9.54 6.87
CA ASN A 109 16.56 -10.64 6.26
C ASN A 109 16.26 -10.78 4.77
N LYS A 110 14.97 -10.77 4.42
CA LYS A 110 14.54 -10.85 3.02
C LYS A 110 15.07 -9.67 2.22
N ILE A 111 14.96 -8.43 2.72
CA ILE A 111 15.47 -7.23 2.04
C ILE A 111 16.99 -7.31 1.81
N VAL A 112 17.78 -7.76 2.80
CA VAL A 112 19.23 -7.97 2.63
C VAL A 112 19.51 -9.09 1.63
N GLY A 113 18.76 -10.20 1.67
CA GLY A 113 18.89 -11.30 0.71
C GLY A 113 18.53 -10.92 -0.72
N LEU A 114 17.61 -9.96 -0.89
CA LEU A 114 17.31 -9.28 -2.15
C LEU A 114 18.37 -8.21 -2.50
N GLY A 115 19.38 -7.98 -1.67
CA GLY A 115 20.55 -7.20 -2.06
C GLY A 115 21.51 -8.01 -2.94
N ARG A 116 22.67 -7.44 -3.26
CA ARG A 116 23.83 -8.19 -3.77
C ARG A 116 24.87 -8.37 -2.64
N PRO A 117 25.68 -9.45 -2.67
CA PRO A 117 26.74 -9.62 -1.70
C PRO A 117 27.79 -8.49 -1.84
N PRO A 118 28.36 -7.97 -0.74
CA PRO A 118 29.42 -6.94 -0.76
C PRO A 118 30.63 -7.29 -1.63
N GLY A 119 30.86 -8.59 -1.80
CA GLY A 119 31.90 -9.16 -2.64
C GLY A 119 31.67 -9.17 -4.13
N ALA A 120 30.46 -8.93 -4.61
CA ALA A 120 30.18 -8.88 -6.04
C ALA A 120 31.14 -7.88 -6.75
N ALA A 121 31.51 -8.19 -7.99
CA ALA A 121 32.41 -7.33 -8.77
C ALA A 121 31.85 -5.89 -8.90
N SER A 122 30.53 -5.77 -9.03
CA SER A 122 29.78 -4.53 -8.98
C SER A 122 28.50 -4.70 -8.16
N ILE A 123 27.99 -3.60 -7.62
CA ILE A 123 26.66 -3.54 -6.98
C ILE A 123 25.94 -2.34 -7.57
N ARG A 124 24.80 -2.60 -8.22
CA ARG A 124 23.91 -1.58 -8.79
C ARG A 124 22.46 -1.82 -8.38
N THR A 125 22.24 -2.14 -7.11
CA THR A 125 20.91 -2.52 -6.63
C THR A 125 19.99 -1.30 -6.52
N ARG A 126 18.75 -1.43 -6.98
CA ARG A 126 17.63 -0.49 -6.86
C ARG A 126 16.41 -1.23 -6.31
N GLY A 127 16.18 -1.09 -5.00
CA GLY A 127 15.03 -1.67 -4.32
C GLY A 127 14.06 -0.60 -3.80
N LEU A 128 12.77 -0.93 -3.77
CA LEU A 128 11.73 -0.15 -3.09
C LEU A 128 11.15 -0.97 -1.94
N VAL A 129 11.05 -0.36 -0.77
CA VAL A 129 10.42 -0.94 0.41
C VAL A 129 9.22 -0.08 0.80
N LEU A 130 8.04 -0.64 0.59
CA LEU A 130 6.76 -0.03 0.89
C LEU A 130 6.32 -0.37 2.31
N GLY A 131 6.33 0.60 3.21
CA GLY A 131 5.70 0.48 4.52
C GLY A 131 4.28 1.04 4.53
N HIS A 132 3.52 0.83 5.60
CA HIS A 132 2.35 1.67 5.87
C HIS A 132 2.77 2.96 6.61
N VAL A 133 1.92 3.99 6.63
CA VAL A 133 2.19 5.26 7.35
C VAL A 133 2.38 4.98 8.85
N GLN A 134 3.51 5.38 9.43
CA GLN A 134 3.85 5.10 10.84
C GLN A 134 3.90 3.59 11.22
N SER A 135 4.20 2.70 10.27
CA SER A 135 4.31 1.26 10.52
C SER A 135 5.64 0.78 11.13
N GLY A 136 6.63 1.67 11.32
CA GLY A 136 7.96 1.28 11.79
C GLY A 136 9.02 1.13 10.68
N LYS A 137 8.88 1.85 9.55
CA LYS A 137 9.88 1.90 8.45
C LYS A 137 11.31 2.16 8.95
N THR A 138 11.47 3.06 9.91
CA THR A 138 12.76 3.37 10.55
C THR A 138 13.39 2.12 11.17
N THR A 139 12.63 1.35 11.95
CA THR A 139 13.10 0.08 12.53
C THR A 139 13.51 -0.91 11.46
N SER A 140 12.75 -1.01 10.36
CA SER A 140 13.10 -1.87 9.22
C SER A 140 14.43 -1.48 8.59
N PHE A 141 14.64 -0.21 8.21
CA PHE A 141 15.89 0.18 7.56
C PHE A 141 17.08 0.14 8.53
N MET A 142 16.90 0.39 9.83
CA MET A 142 17.96 0.20 10.84
C MET A 142 18.38 -1.27 10.93
N SER A 143 17.39 -2.18 10.86
CA SER A 143 17.63 -3.62 10.85
C SER A 143 18.39 -4.06 9.60
N VAL A 144 18.03 -3.50 8.43
CA VAL A 144 18.75 -3.71 7.17
C VAL A 144 20.17 -3.13 7.29
N ALA A 145 20.35 -1.92 7.81
CA ALA A 145 21.65 -1.29 7.99
C ALA A 145 22.58 -2.12 8.89
N ALA A 146 22.08 -2.60 10.03
CA ALA A 146 22.85 -3.44 10.95
C ALA A 146 23.29 -4.75 10.27
N LYS A 147 22.36 -5.48 9.65
CA LYS A 147 22.64 -6.74 8.95
C LYS A 147 23.56 -6.53 7.75
N SER A 148 23.39 -5.45 7.00
CA SER A 148 24.28 -5.06 5.91
C SER A 148 25.69 -4.77 6.43
N ALA A 149 25.83 -4.10 7.58
CA ALA A 149 27.13 -3.86 8.20
C ALA A 149 27.83 -5.15 8.64
N ASP A 150 27.07 -6.12 9.18
CA ASP A 150 27.58 -7.45 9.56
C ASP A 150 28.11 -8.21 8.34
N VAL A 151 27.40 -8.17 7.21
CA VAL A 151 27.80 -8.88 5.99
C VAL A 151 28.82 -8.13 5.13
N GLY A 152 29.29 -6.94 5.54
CA GLY A 152 30.43 -6.26 4.90
C GLY A 152 30.12 -5.01 4.08
N TYR A 153 28.89 -4.45 4.12
CA TYR A 153 28.67 -3.08 3.67
C TYR A 153 29.40 -2.10 4.60
N ARG A 154 30.19 -1.20 4.03
CA ARG A 154 31.18 -0.40 4.79
C ARG A 154 30.74 1.02 5.07
N LEU A 155 30.03 1.63 4.13
CA LEU A 155 29.44 2.96 4.28
C LEU A 155 27.91 2.84 4.18
N ILE A 156 27.23 3.35 5.20
CA ILE A 156 25.78 3.47 5.24
C ILE A 156 25.43 4.95 5.20
N VAL A 157 24.72 5.35 4.16
CA VAL A 157 24.19 6.70 3.98
C VAL A 157 22.68 6.64 4.12
N VAL A 158 22.13 7.39 5.06
CA VAL A 158 20.69 7.58 5.23
C VAL A 158 20.33 8.97 4.73
N LEU A 159 19.62 9.05 3.60
CA LEU A 159 19.07 10.28 3.08
C LEU A 159 17.75 10.56 3.82
N SER A 160 17.77 11.52 4.73
CA SER A 160 16.59 11.92 5.51
C SER A 160 15.70 12.88 4.72
N GLY A 161 14.65 13.41 5.35
CA GLY A 161 13.82 14.47 4.78
C GLY A 161 14.57 15.77 4.44
N VAL A 162 13.82 16.77 3.97
CA VAL A 162 14.38 18.07 3.51
C VAL A 162 14.70 19.06 4.64
N THR A 163 14.17 18.84 5.84
CA THR A 163 14.32 19.75 6.98
C THR A 163 15.37 19.24 7.96
N GLU A 164 15.96 20.16 8.73
CA GLU A 164 16.95 19.82 9.75
C GLU A 164 16.33 19.01 10.88
N ASN A 165 15.12 19.36 11.33
CA ASN A 165 14.43 18.64 12.41
C ASN A 165 14.24 17.15 12.09
N LEU A 166 13.82 16.82 10.85
CA LEU A 166 13.69 15.42 10.42
C LEU A 166 15.04 14.70 10.41
N ARG A 167 16.10 15.38 9.97
CA ARG A 167 17.45 14.82 9.94
C ARG A 167 17.95 14.55 11.36
N SER A 168 17.85 15.51 12.27
CA SER A 168 18.29 15.38 13.66
C SER A 168 17.52 14.27 14.39
N GLN A 169 16.19 14.19 14.24
CA GLN A 169 15.40 13.07 14.80
C GLN A 169 15.83 11.70 14.26
N THR A 170 16.14 11.61 12.96
CA THR A 170 16.61 10.37 12.34
C THR A 170 18.01 9.99 12.85
N GLN A 171 18.90 10.99 12.97
CA GLN A 171 20.23 10.83 13.53
C GLN A 171 20.16 10.33 14.97
N GLU A 172 19.39 11.00 15.83
CA GLU A 172 19.23 10.63 17.25
C GLU A 172 18.77 9.17 17.38
N ARG A 173 17.75 8.75 16.62
CA ARG A 173 17.25 7.37 16.61
C ARG A 173 18.31 6.36 16.19
N LEU A 174 19.08 6.67 15.15
CA LEU A 174 20.19 5.82 14.68
C LEU A 174 21.32 5.75 15.70
N GLU A 175 21.68 6.86 16.33
CA GLU A 175 22.73 6.88 17.35
C GLU A 175 22.32 6.07 18.59
N GLN A 176 21.10 6.25 19.07
CA GLN A 176 20.60 5.52 20.24
C GLN A 176 20.45 4.01 19.98
N GLN A 177 19.96 3.61 18.80
CA GLN A 177 19.55 2.21 18.55
C GLN A 177 20.56 1.42 17.72
N LEU A 178 21.12 2.00 16.66
CA LEU A 178 22.05 1.33 15.74
C LEU A 178 23.50 1.42 16.23
N ILE A 179 23.94 2.58 16.73
CA ILE A 179 25.27 2.73 17.31
C ILE A 179 25.27 2.22 18.74
N GLY A 180 24.40 2.76 19.61
CA GLY A 180 24.26 2.35 20.99
C GLY A 180 25.61 2.18 21.70
N ASN A 181 25.87 0.97 22.21
CA ASN A 181 27.11 0.61 22.89
C ASN A 181 28.27 0.25 21.92
N LEU A 182 28.05 0.20 20.61
CA LEU A 182 29.03 -0.12 19.57
C LEU A 182 29.76 1.11 19.01
N GLY A 183 29.85 2.20 19.77
CA GLY A 183 30.48 3.45 19.32
C GLY A 183 31.92 3.31 18.79
N LYS A 184 32.67 2.27 19.21
CA LYS A 184 34.02 1.97 18.69
C LYS A 184 34.02 1.34 17.30
N ASN A 185 32.92 0.70 16.92
CA ASN A 185 32.77 0.02 15.63
C ASN A 185 32.25 0.98 14.54
N TRP A 186 31.61 2.10 14.95
CA TRP A 186 31.05 3.09 14.06
C TRP A 186 31.91 4.37 14.01
N VAL A 187 32.12 4.89 12.81
CA VAL A 187 32.65 6.23 12.58
C VAL A 187 31.52 7.09 12.02
N ARG A 188 31.12 8.09 12.80
CA ARG A 188 30.09 9.05 12.41
C ARG A 188 30.65 10.09 11.46
N LEU A 189 29.94 10.34 10.37
CA LEU A 189 30.23 11.39 9.39
C LEU A 189 29.35 12.63 9.58
N THR A 190 28.29 12.50 10.37
CA THR A 190 27.31 13.53 10.79
C THR A 190 26.93 13.31 12.25
N ASP A 191 26.41 14.34 12.91
CA ASP A 191 25.93 14.30 14.29
C ASP A 191 24.58 15.04 14.41
N GLU A 192 24.02 15.14 15.63
CA GLU A 192 22.70 15.74 15.87
C GLU A 192 22.63 17.22 15.47
N ASP A 193 23.70 17.98 15.70
CA ASP A 193 23.78 19.42 15.48
C ASP A 193 24.33 19.79 14.09
N SER A 194 25.04 18.86 13.46
CA SER A 194 25.82 19.10 12.25
C SER A 194 25.59 18.01 11.19
N ASP A 195 24.95 18.46 10.13
CA ASP A 195 24.83 17.74 8.86
C ASP A 195 26.20 17.62 8.13
N PHE A 196 26.26 16.96 6.97
CA PHE A 196 27.53 16.64 6.32
C PHE A 196 28.36 17.90 5.95
N GLN A 197 29.54 18.04 6.56
CA GLN A 197 30.44 19.18 6.36
C GLN A 197 31.92 18.81 6.09
N LYS A 198 32.26 17.52 5.99
CA LYS A 198 33.66 17.10 5.94
C LYS A 198 34.40 17.68 4.72
N SER A 199 35.56 18.27 4.99
CA SER A 199 36.54 18.78 4.01
C SER A 199 37.79 17.91 3.88
N ALA A 200 37.97 16.94 4.78
CA ALA A 200 39.11 16.02 4.77
C ALA A 200 38.97 14.95 3.67
N ASN A 201 40.09 14.46 3.14
CA ASN A 201 40.12 13.39 2.14
C ASN A 201 39.35 12.15 2.63
N ALA A 202 38.53 11.56 1.77
CA ALA A 202 37.74 10.37 2.09
C ALA A 202 38.55 9.08 2.17
N MET A 203 39.69 8.97 1.46
CA MET A 203 40.47 7.74 1.36
C MET A 203 40.81 7.10 2.72
N PRO A 204 41.30 7.81 3.75
CA PRO A 204 41.62 7.21 5.05
C PRO A 204 40.40 6.57 5.75
N PHE A 205 39.21 7.15 5.54
CA PHE A 205 37.96 6.62 6.09
C PHE A 205 37.49 5.40 5.29
N LEU A 206 37.51 5.50 3.96
CA LEU A 206 36.98 4.46 3.07
C LEU A 206 37.95 3.29 2.81
N ALA A 207 39.24 3.42 3.15
CA ALA A 207 40.21 2.33 3.02
C ALA A 207 40.22 1.38 4.26
N SER A 208 39.86 1.88 5.45
CA SER A 208 39.85 1.08 6.68
C SER A 208 38.65 0.14 6.76
N SER A 209 38.88 -1.18 6.79
CA SER A 209 37.82 -2.20 6.93
C SER A 209 37.37 -2.43 8.38
N GLN A 210 38.08 -1.86 9.36
CA GLN A 210 37.84 -2.11 10.79
C GLN A 210 36.56 -1.47 11.31
N HIS A 211 36.15 -0.34 10.73
CA HIS A 211 34.98 0.41 11.17
C HIS A 211 33.89 0.44 10.10
N ARG A 212 32.68 0.80 10.51
CA ARG A 212 31.55 1.11 9.64
C ARG A 212 31.27 2.59 9.69
N LEU A 213 30.98 3.17 8.54
CA LEU A 213 30.73 4.60 8.42
C LEU A 213 29.23 4.84 8.35
N LEU A 214 28.74 5.82 9.12
CA LEU A 214 27.35 6.26 9.09
C LEU A 214 27.28 7.74 8.75
N ALA A 215 26.46 8.10 7.76
CA ALA A 215 26.10 9.48 7.45
C ALA A 215 24.58 9.61 7.35
N VAL A 216 23.98 10.53 8.10
CA VAL A 216 22.58 10.94 7.97
C VAL A 216 22.54 12.31 7.33
N VAL A 217 22.13 12.36 6.07
CA VAL A 217 22.27 13.53 5.22
C VAL A 217 20.90 14.00 4.77
N LYS A 218 20.60 15.29 4.98
CA LYS A 218 19.33 15.83 4.49
C LYS A 218 19.33 15.94 2.97
N LYS A 219 18.15 15.80 2.35
CA LYS A 219 17.95 15.99 0.91
C LYS A 219 18.08 17.46 0.51
N ASN A 220 19.31 17.96 0.50
CA ASN A 220 19.66 19.33 0.18
C ASN A 220 20.77 19.37 -0.88
N PRO A 221 20.66 20.20 -1.94
CA PRO A 221 21.64 20.25 -3.02
C PRO A 221 23.08 20.47 -2.57
N HIS A 222 23.31 21.34 -1.59
CA HIS A 222 24.65 21.68 -1.12
C HIS A 222 25.30 20.49 -0.37
N ARG A 223 24.50 19.82 0.45
CA ARG A 223 24.95 18.69 1.28
C ARG A 223 25.22 17.45 0.45
N LEU A 224 24.31 17.12 -0.46
CA LEU A 224 24.50 15.99 -1.39
C LEU A 224 25.68 16.22 -2.32
N ARG A 225 25.89 17.46 -2.79
CA ARG A 225 27.08 17.81 -3.60
C ARG A 225 28.38 17.56 -2.84
N ARG A 226 28.46 18.06 -1.59
CA ARG A 226 29.62 17.81 -0.73
C ARG A 226 29.86 16.34 -0.47
N LEU A 227 28.81 15.56 -0.24
CA LEU A 227 28.93 14.11 -0.06
C LEU A 227 29.47 13.42 -1.31
N ALA A 228 28.94 13.76 -2.50
CA ALA A 228 29.41 13.21 -3.76
C ALA A 228 30.87 13.55 -4.04
N GLU A 229 31.24 14.83 -3.89
CA GLU A 229 32.62 15.30 -4.04
C GLU A 229 33.57 14.62 -3.03
N TRP A 230 33.12 14.42 -1.80
CA TRP A 230 33.89 13.71 -0.78
C TRP A 230 34.13 12.24 -1.18
N LEU A 231 33.10 11.51 -1.62
CA LEU A 231 33.25 10.13 -2.08
C LEU A 231 34.23 10.02 -3.26
N GLU A 232 34.09 10.91 -4.25
CA GLU A 232 34.96 10.95 -5.42
C GLU A 232 36.43 11.23 -5.06
N SER A 233 36.68 12.01 -3.99
CA SER A 233 38.04 12.28 -3.51
C SER A 233 38.81 11.04 -3.05
N ALA A 234 38.13 9.93 -2.75
CA ALA A 234 38.77 8.68 -2.35
C ALA A 234 39.47 7.95 -3.51
N GLY A 235 39.13 8.28 -4.76
CA GLY A 235 39.58 7.57 -5.95
C GLY A 235 38.87 6.23 -6.19
N GLU A 236 38.84 5.79 -7.46
CA GLU A 236 38.07 4.62 -7.88
C GLU A 236 38.48 3.34 -7.15
N ALA A 237 39.78 3.06 -7.01
CA ALA A 237 40.27 1.84 -6.36
C ALA A 237 39.74 1.69 -4.93
N THR A 238 39.70 2.80 -4.16
CA THR A 238 39.13 2.80 -2.81
C THR A 238 37.63 2.54 -2.85
N LEU A 239 36.90 3.18 -3.77
CA LEU A 239 35.45 3.00 -3.94
C LEU A 239 35.08 1.57 -4.36
N TYR A 240 35.88 0.90 -5.21
CA TYR A 240 35.71 -0.52 -5.56
C TYR A 240 35.80 -1.44 -4.34
N SER A 241 36.61 -1.07 -3.34
CA SER A 241 36.77 -1.82 -2.08
C SER A 241 35.74 -1.45 -1.00
N CYS A 242 34.87 -0.47 -1.26
CA CYS A 242 33.94 0.08 -0.28
C CYS A 242 32.48 -0.09 -0.75
N PRO A 243 31.83 -1.22 -0.44
CA PRO A 243 30.40 -1.40 -0.69
C PRO A 243 29.57 -0.39 0.11
N ILE A 244 28.73 0.37 -0.59
CA ILE A 244 27.92 1.47 -0.05
C ILE A 244 26.45 1.07 -0.06
N LEU A 245 25.78 1.26 1.08
CA LEU A 245 24.33 1.18 1.21
C LEU A 245 23.76 2.60 1.34
N ILE A 246 22.90 2.99 0.42
CA ILE A 246 22.15 4.25 0.45
C ILE A 246 20.69 3.92 0.75
N ILE A 247 20.21 4.37 1.90
CA ILE A 247 18.80 4.28 2.31
C ILE A 247 18.18 5.65 2.08
N ASP A 248 17.15 5.72 1.26
CA ASP A 248 16.39 6.94 1.01
C ASP A 248 15.06 6.89 1.77
N ASP A 249 14.95 7.63 2.87
CA ASP A 249 13.74 7.69 3.69
C ASP A 249 12.77 8.76 3.18
N GLU A 250 11.48 8.43 3.13
CA GLU A 250 10.44 9.21 2.43
C GLU A 250 10.87 9.50 0.98
N ALA A 251 11.24 8.45 0.24
CA ALA A 251 11.79 8.52 -1.13
C ALA A 251 10.83 9.14 -2.17
N ASP A 252 9.55 9.32 -1.83
CA ASP A 252 8.59 10.07 -2.63
C ASP A 252 8.78 11.59 -2.51
N GLN A 253 9.55 12.05 -1.52
CA GLN A 253 9.86 13.45 -1.26
C GLN A 253 11.27 13.83 -1.73
N ALA A 254 11.34 14.85 -2.58
CA ALA A 254 12.54 15.53 -3.09
C ALA A 254 13.50 14.71 -3.96
N SER A 255 13.57 13.39 -3.79
CA SER A 255 14.43 12.49 -4.57
C SER A 255 13.93 12.29 -6.00
N ILE A 256 12.61 12.34 -6.20
CA ILE A 256 11.97 12.16 -7.50
C ILE A 256 12.24 13.36 -8.40
N ASP A 257 12.47 13.11 -9.69
CA ASP A 257 12.63 14.18 -10.65
C ASP A 257 11.32 14.96 -10.85
N VAL A 258 11.38 16.26 -10.55
CA VAL A 258 10.28 17.21 -10.67
C VAL A 258 10.57 18.33 -11.66
N GLY A 259 11.71 18.31 -12.36
CA GLY A 259 12.23 19.45 -13.12
C GLY A 259 11.64 19.61 -14.53
N ARG A 260 11.05 20.78 -14.86
CA ARG A 260 10.25 21.03 -16.10
C ARG A 260 10.97 20.80 -17.42
N LYS A 261 12.21 21.26 -17.53
CA LYS A 261 13.05 21.18 -18.75
C LYS A 261 14.42 20.53 -18.51
N ARG A 262 14.78 20.35 -17.24
CA ARG A 262 16.07 19.84 -16.78
C ARG A 262 15.81 19.03 -15.52
N GLN A 263 16.52 17.93 -15.36
CA GLN A 263 16.50 17.08 -14.17
C GLN A 263 16.64 17.91 -12.89
N SER A 264 15.90 17.55 -11.85
CA SER A 264 16.01 18.21 -10.54
C SER A 264 17.42 18.01 -9.96
N VAL A 265 17.94 19.06 -9.30
CA VAL A 265 19.32 19.03 -8.78
C VAL A 265 19.53 17.92 -7.75
N ILE A 266 18.54 17.67 -6.89
CA ILE A 266 18.61 16.60 -5.89
C ILE A 266 18.63 15.23 -6.58
N ASN A 267 17.73 14.99 -7.53
CA ASN A 267 17.69 13.73 -8.28
C ASN A 267 19.02 13.46 -9.00
N ALA A 268 19.59 14.47 -9.67
CA ALA A 268 20.88 14.36 -10.34
C ALA A 268 22.04 14.06 -9.36
N LEU A 269 22.03 14.66 -8.16
CA LEU A 269 23.06 14.42 -7.15
C LEU A 269 22.93 13.04 -6.52
N ILE A 270 21.71 12.52 -6.31
CA ILE A 270 21.52 11.13 -5.88
C ILE A 270 22.04 10.19 -6.98
N GLY A 271 21.68 10.43 -8.25
CA GLY A 271 22.23 9.67 -9.38
C GLY A 271 23.76 9.67 -9.41
N ARG A 272 24.41 10.80 -9.10
CA ARG A 272 25.88 10.91 -8.97
C ARG A 272 26.43 10.02 -7.85
N LEU A 273 25.79 9.95 -6.68
CA LEU A 273 26.19 9.02 -5.60
C LEU A 273 26.10 7.55 -6.05
N LEU A 274 25.12 7.24 -6.89
CA LEU A 274 24.86 5.90 -7.39
C LEU A 274 25.82 5.42 -8.49
N LYS A 275 26.69 6.31 -8.99
CA LYS A 275 27.78 5.95 -9.92
C LYS A 275 28.93 5.21 -9.24
N CYS A 276 28.94 5.13 -7.91
CA CYS A 276 29.93 4.32 -7.19
C CYS A 276 29.85 2.85 -7.65
N PRO A 277 30.98 2.15 -7.90
CA PRO A 277 30.99 0.80 -8.48
C PRO A 277 30.20 -0.24 -7.68
N LYS A 278 30.13 -0.04 -6.36
CA LYS A 278 29.41 -0.90 -5.42
C LYS A 278 28.41 -0.09 -4.60
N SER A 279 27.28 0.26 -5.21
CA SER A 279 26.17 0.99 -4.55
C SER A 279 24.85 0.22 -4.56
N ALA A 280 24.31 0.00 -3.37
CA ALA A 280 22.94 -0.47 -3.18
C ALA A 280 22.06 0.70 -2.75
N TYR A 281 20.93 0.90 -3.43
CA TYR A 281 19.96 1.95 -3.12
C TYR A 281 18.62 1.34 -2.75
N LEU A 282 18.14 1.70 -1.55
CA LEU A 282 16.85 1.26 -1.01
C LEU A 282 15.97 2.47 -0.76
N ALA A 283 14.92 2.62 -1.57
CA ALA A 283 13.88 3.62 -1.37
C ALA A 283 12.88 3.13 -0.32
N TYR A 284 12.72 3.86 0.77
CA TYR A 284 11.67 3.63 1.77
C TYR A 284 10.59 4.70 1.66
N THR A 285 9.33 4.30 1.54
CA THR A 285 8.19 5.23 1.55
C THR A 285 6.92 4.53 2.01
N ALA A 286 5.95 5.31 2.48
CA ALA A 286 4.58 4.84 2.68
C ALA A 286 3.68 5.08 1.46
N THR A 287 4.10 5.94 0.53
CA THR A 287 3.30 6.38 -0.62
C THR A 287 4.13 6.24 -1.89
N PRO A 288 4.20 5.02 -2.48
CA PRO A 288 5.14 4.67 -3.53
C PRO A 288 4.73 5.21 -4.90
N PHE A 289 3.61 5.93 -4.98
CA PHE A 289 2.97 6.32 -6.22
C PHE A 289 3.94 6.95 -7.21
N ALA A 290 4.70 7.94 -6.75
CA ALA A 290 5.62 8.66 -7.61
C ALA A 290 6.88 7.83 -7.95
N ASN A 291 7.30 6.93 -7.07
CA ASN A 291 8.45 6.02 -7.30
C ASN A 291 8.13 4.96 -8.37
N LEU A 292 6.88 4.48 -8.40
CA LEU A 292 6.40 3.49 -9.36
C LEU A 292 6.11 4.09 -10.76
N LEU A 293 6.12 5.42 -10.88
CA LEU A 293 5.91 6.16 -12.13
C LEU A 293 7.20 6.74 -12.73
N ILE A 294 8.36 6.43 -12.15
CA ILE A 294 9.66 6.83 -12.70
C ILE A 294 9.90 6.09 -14.01
N ASP A 295 10.49 6.77 -14.99
CA ASP A 295 10.91 6.16 -16.25
C ASP A 295 11.96 5.06 -16.01
N PRO A 296 11.67 3.79 -16.35
CA PRO A 296 12.62 2.70 -16.22
C PRO A 296 13.73 2.80 -17.27
N ALA A 297 13.60 3.57 -18.36
CA ALA A 297 14.63 3.68 -19.41
C ALA A 297 15.87 4.45 -18.95
N VAL A 298 15.75 5.27 -17.89
CA VAL A 298 16.86 6.07 -17.38
C VAL A 298 17.81 5.18 -16.57
N GLU A 299 18.94 4.77 -17.15
CA GLU A 299 19.92 3.84 -16.55
C GLU A 299 20.34 4.27 -15.13
N ASP A 300 20.72 5.53 -14.96
CA ASP A 300 21.08 6.16 -13.67
C ASP A 300 19.85 6.60 -12.83
N GLY A 301 18.65 6.15 -13.20
CA GLY A 301 17.38 6.50 -12.58
C GLY A 301 17.13 5.82 -11.23
N LEU A 302 16.09 6.29 -10.54
CA LEU A 302 15.68 5.78 -9.22
C LEU A 302 14.52 4.78 -9.29
N TYR A 303 14.15 4.30 -10.49
CA TYR A 303 13.13 3.27 -10.65
C TYR A 303 13.56 1.97 -9.94
N PRO A 304 12.68 1.29 -9.19
CA PRO A 304 13.02 0.07 -8.46
C PRO A 304 13.11 -1.15 -9.38
N ARG A 305 14.23 -1.25 -10.11
CA ARG A 305 14.46 -2.30 -11.12
C ARG A 305 14.58 -3.71 -10.52
N ASN A 306 15.16 -3.84 -9.32
CA ASN A 306 15.58 -5.14 -8.82
C ASN A 306 14.55 -5.79 -7.90
N PHE A 307 13.85 -5.00 -7.08
CA PHE A 307 12.79 -5.51 -6.22
C PHE A 307 11.87 -4.43 -5.66
N ILE A 308 10.64 -4.82 -5.35
CA ILE A 308 9.69 -4.06 -4.55
C ILE A 308 9.18 -4.96 -3.43
N VAL A 309 9.33 -4.53 -2.17
CA VAL A 309 8.91 -5.28 -0.98
C VAL A 309 7.79 -4.55 -0.26
N SER A 310 6.69 -5.24 0.07
CA SER A 310 5.57 -4.70 0.83
C SER A 310 5.65 -5.15 2.29
N LEU A 311 6.05 -4.25 3.19
CA LEU A 311 6.08 -4.52 4.63
C LEU A 311 4.64 -4.58 5.17
N ARG A 312 4.29 -5.72 5.73
CA ARG A 312 3.03 -5.89 6.45
C ARG A 312 3.13 -5.25 7.84
N PRO A 313 2.07 -4.57 8.29
CA PRO A 313 2.03 -4.03 9.63
C PRO A 313 1.75 -5.17 10.62
N GLY A 314 2.31 -5.06 11.82
CA GLY A 314 2.03 -6.01 12.89
C GLY A 314 0.60 -5.87 13.43
N GLU A 315 0.21 -6.79 14.31
CA GLU A 315 -1.09 -6.74 14.98
C GLU A 315 -1.31 -5.40 15.72
N GLY A 316 -2.53 -4.89 15.66
CA GLY A 316 -2.91 -3.65 16.35
C GLY A 316 -2.62 -2.36 15.58
N TYR A 317 -2.03 -2.42 14.38
CA TYR A 317 -1.88 -1.25 13.51
C TYR A 317 -3.24 -0.72 13.01
N TYR A 318 -3.41 0.60 13.02
CA TYR A 318 -4.56 1.29 12.43
C TYR A 318 -4.18 1.88 11.07
N GLY A 319 -4.64 1.22 10.01
CA GLY A 319 -4.45 1.65 8.62
C GLY A 319 -5.71 2.22 7.98
N PRO A 320 -5.59 2.72 6.73
CA PRO A 320 -6.73 3.27 5.98
C PRO A 320 -7.91 2.31 5.87
N GLU A 321 -7.68 1.04 5.51
CA GLU A 321 -8.73 0.03 5.37
C GLU A 321 -9.53 -0.17 6.67
N ARG A 322 -8.86 -0.22 7.81
CA ARG A 322 -9.52 -0.43 9.10
C ARG A 322 -10.36 0.76 9.55
N LEU A 323 -9.97 1.97 9.19
CA LEU A 323 -10.64 3.19 9.62
C LEU A 323 -11.76 3.63 8.67
N PHE A 324 -11.55 3.48 7.37
CA PHE A 324 -12.47 4.00 6.34
C PHE A 324 -13.20 2.89 5.58
N GLY A 325 -12.75 1.65 5.76
CA GLY A 325 -13.13 0.53 4.91
C GLY A 325 -12.45 0.65 3.55
N ARG A 326 -12.75 -0.33 2.70
CA ARG A 326 -12.44 -0.27 1.27
C ARG A 326 -13.54 -0.92 0.47
N ASP A 327 -13.48 -0.75 -0.84
CA ASP A 327 -14.36 -1.46 -1.75
C ASP A 327 -13.87 -2.90 -1.97
N LEU A 328 -14.77 -3.78 -2.43
CA LEU A 328 -14.40 -5.15 -2.75
C LEU A 328 -13.33 -5.15 -3.84
N LEU A 329 -12.21 -5.79 -3.53
CA LEU A 329 -11.19 -6.10 -4.53
C LEU A 329 -11.60 -7.37 -5.26
N GLU A 330 -11.01 -7.56 -6.43
CA GLU A 330 -11.20 -8.80 -7.17
C GLU A 330 -10.66 -10.01 -6.37
N HIS A 331 -11.27 -11.20 -6.49
CA HIS A 331 -10.89 -12.43 -5.77
C HIS A 331 -10.84 -12.32 -4.24
N VAL A 332 -11.49 -11.30 -3.67
CA VAL A 332 -11.73 -11.18 -2.23
C VAL A 332 -13.21 -11.38 -1.99
N GLU A 333 -13.56 -12.25 -1.05
CA GLU A 333 -14.94 -12.44 -0.64
C GLU A 333 -15.35 -11.34 0.34
N ASP A 334 -16.65 -11.02 0.36
CA ASP A 334 -17.18 -9.95 1.21
C ASP A 334 -16.94 -10.20 2.71
N GLU A 335 -16.89 -11.49 3.08
CA GLU A 335 -16.68 -11.94 4.45
C GLU A 335 -15.24 -11.71 4.95
N ASP A 336 -14.28 -11.58 4.03
CA ASP A 336 -12.85 -11.33 4.34
C ASP A 336 -12.54 -9.85 4.58
N ILE A 337 -13.49 -8.94 4.31
CA ILE A 337 -13.30 -7.50 4.50
C ILE A 337 -13.83 -7.10 5.87
N ALA A 338 -12.90 -6.83 6.78
CA ALA A 338 -13.20 -6.29 8.10
C ALA A 338 -14.06 -5.02 8.00
N GLU A 339 -15.06 -4.93 8.87
CA GLU A 339 -15.85 -3.71 8.99
C GLU A 339 -15.01 -2.57 9.56
N PRO A 340 -15.17 -1.33 9.06
CA PRO A 340 -14.41 -0.21 9.59
C PRO A 340 -14.82 0.11 11.03
N ASP A 341 -13.85 0.49 11.85
CA ASP A 341 -14.09 0.96 13.21
C ASP A 341 -14.94 2.26 13.20
N ASP A 342 -15.94 2.39 14.08
CA ASP A 342 -16.81 3.58 14.17
C ASP A 342 -16.12 4.75 14.89
N VAL A 343 -15.01 5.24 14.33
CA VAL A 343 -14.22 6.35 14.87
C VAL A 343 -14.48 7.69 14.16
N ILE A 344 -15.16 7.69 13.01
CA ILE A 344 -15.31 8.88 12.15
C ILE A 344 -16.61 9.61 12.46
N ARG A 345 -16.53 10.93 12.68
CA ARG A 345 -17.67 11.83 12.87
C ARG A 345 -17.75 12.81 11.71
N GLY A 346 -18.92 12.90 11.07
CA GLY A 346 -19.16 13.79 9.95
C GLY A 346 -19.18 15.25 10.41
N VAL A 347 -18.39 16.11 9.75
CA VAL A 347 -18.44 17.57 9.92
C VAL A 347 -19.45 18.12 8.92
N PRO A 348 -20.55 18.75 9.38
CA PRO A 348 -21.51 19.39 8.50
C PRO A 348 -20.86 20.51 7.69
N LEU A 349 -21.26 20.68 6.43
CA LEU A 349 -20.74 21.77 5.57
C LEU A 349 -21.06 23.17 6.13
N THR A 350 -22.09 23.28 6.98
CA THR A 350 -22.44 24.51 7.70
C THR A 350 -21.39 24.93 8.74
N ASP A 351 -20.63 23.98 9.28
CA ASP A 351 -19.61 24.23 10.30
C ASP A 351 -18.26 24.64 9.67
N VAL A 352 -18.03 24.26 8.41
CA VAL A 352 -16.76 24.48 7.70
C VAL A 352 -16.35 25.97 7.67
N PRO A 353 -17.21 26.95 7.34
CA PRO A 353 -16.81 28.36 7.30
C PRO A 353 -16.34 28.94 8.64
N ALA A 354 -16.79 28.37 9.76
CA ALA A 354 -16.40 28.80 11.10
C ALA A 354 -14.99 28.31 11.48
N ALA A 355 -14.55 27.17 10.94
CA ALA A 355 -13.27 26.54 11.27
C ALA A 355 -12.23 26.57 10.13
N GLN A 356 -12.62 26.90 8.90
CA GLN A 356 -11.75 26.99 7.74
C GLN A 356 -11.89 28.35 7.04
N PRO A 357 -10.77 29.06 6.76
CA PRO A 357 -10.83 30.34 6.08
C PRO A 357 -11.33 30.20 4.64
N PRO A 358 -12.02 31.22 4.10
CA PRO A 358 -12.46 31.24 2.72
C PRO A 358 -11.28 31.19 1.73
N LYS A 359 -11.53 30.67 0.53
CA LYS A 359 -10.55 30.62 -0.55
C LYS A 359 -10.33 32.02 -1.13
N GLY A 360 -9.07 32.45 -1.29
CA GLY A 360 -8.72 33.72 -1.96
C GLY A 360 -7.47 34.39 -1.39
N LYS A 361 -6.84 35.28 -2.18
CA LYS A 361 -5.73 36.12 -1.67
C LYS A 361 -6.27 37.06 -0.59
N ASN A 362 -5.61 37.11 0.57
CA ASN A 362 -5.93 37.94 1.74
C ASN A 362 -7.27 37.63 2.44
N ALA A 363 -8.04 36.64 1.97
CA ALA A 363 -9.34 36.31 2.54
C ALA A 363 -9.24 35.74 3.98
N ALA A 364 -8.10 35.14 4.33
CA ALA A 364 -7.82 34.66 5.68
C ALA A 364 -7.49 35.79 6.68
N SER A 365 -7.07 36.96 6.20
CA SER A 365 -6.67 38.09 7.07
C SER A 365 -7.87 38.79 7.71
N SER A 366 -9.04 38.70 7.08
CA SER A 366 -10.32 39.23 7.57
C SER A 366 -11.26 38.13 8.07
N TRP A 367 -10.75 36.90 8.22
CA TRP A 367 -11.54 35.76 8.66
C TRP A 367 -11.51 35.66 10.19
N THR A 368 -12.69 35.65 10.79
CA THR A 368 -12.88 35.48 12.23
C THR A 368 -13.40 34.06 12.48
N PRO A 369 -12.57 33.15 13.00
CA PRO A 369 -13.04 31.81 13.35
C PRO A 369 -14.01 31.83 14.53
N GLU A 370 -14.84 30.80 14.60
CA GLU A 370 -15.70 30.48 15.75
C GLU A 370 -15.52 28.99 16.10
N ILE A 371 -15.99 28.56 17.28
CA ILE A 371 -16.07 27.12 17.61
C ILE A 371 -17.44 26.60 17.15
N PRO A 372 -17.54 25.93 15.98
CA PRO A 372 -18.78 25.28 15.60
C PRO A 372 -19.06 24.04 16.48
N PRO A 373 -20.31 23.53 16.51
CA PRO A 373 -20.67 22.36 17.30
C PRO A 373 -19.77 21.14 17.05
N SER A 374 -19.39 20.89 15.80
CA SER A 374 -18.47 19.79 15.47
C SER A 374 -17.07 19.96 16.08
N LEU A 375 -16.52 21.18 16.10
CA LEU A 375 -15.20 21.45 16.69
C LEU A 375 -15.28 21.43 18.23
N ALA A 376 -16.34 21.96 18.82
CA ALA A 376 -16.61 21.84 20.26
C ALA A 376 -16.60 20.36 20.70
N SER A 377 -17.37 19.52 20.00
CA SER A 377 -17.45 18.08 20.29
C SER A 377 -16.08 17.39 20.17
N ALA A 378 -15.26 17.79 19.19
CA ALA A 378 -13.92 17.23 18.98
C ALA A 378 -12.94 17.60 20.12
N VAL A 379 -13.02 18.83 20.63
CA VAL A 379 -12.24 19.31 21.77
C VAL A 379 -12.73 18.68 23.07
N GLU A 380 -14.05 18.65 23.31
CA GLU A 380 -14.65 18.02 24.49
C GLU A 380 -14.32 16.52 24.55
N TRP A 381 -14.41 15.81 23.43
CA TRP A 381 -14.00 14.40 23.36
C TRP A 381 -12.51 14.22 23.67
N PHE A 382 -11.63 15.10 23.18
CA PHE A 382 -10.20 15.03 23.49
C PHE A 382 -9.95 15.11 25.01
N LEU A 383 -10.67 15.98 25.72
CA LEU A 383 -10.58 16.11 27.18
C LEU A 383 -11.06 14.82 27.87
N LEU A 384 -12.24 14.33 27.49
CA LEU A 384 -12.85 13.11 28.05
C LEU A 384 -11.96 11.88 27.82
N ALA A 385 -11.46 11.72 26.60
CA ALA A 385 -10.60 10.61 26.24
C ALA A 385 -9.22 10.69 26.91
N THR A 386 -8.67 11.90 27.12
CA THR A 386 -7.44 12.08 27.89
C THR A 386 -7.63 11.72 29.36
N ALA A 387 -8.72 12.13 29.98
CA ALA A 387 -9.07 11.72 31.35
C ALA A 387 -9.22 10.19 31.44
N ALA A 388 -9.89 9.56 30.47
CA ALA A 388 -10.00 8.09 30.42
C ALA A 388 -8.64 7.40 30.29
N ARG A 389 -7.71 7.96 29.51
CA ARG A 389 -6.33 7.45 29.42
C ARG A 389 -5.58 7.58 30.75
N TRP A 390 -5.81 8.65 31.52
CA TRP A 390 -5.23 8.80 32.85
C TRP A 390 -5.77 7.77 33.83
N VAL A 391 -7.08 7.47 33.78
CA VAL A 391 -7.68 6.36 34.56
C VAL A 391 -7.00 5.02 34.23
N ARG A 392 -6.63 4.80 32.97
CA ARG A 392 -5.88 3.61 32.51
C ARG A 392 -4.38 3.63 32.86
N GLY A 393 -3.92 4.55 33.69
CA GLY A 393 -2.53 4.66 34.11
C GLY A 393 -1.60 5.30 33.07
N GLN A 394 -2.14 5.95 32.03
CA GLN A 394 -1.35 6.60 30.99
C GLN A 394 -1.06 8.09 31.23
N ARG A 395 -1.12 8.55 32.49
CA ARG A 395 -0.80 9.95 32.85
C ARG A 395 0.64 10.35 32.48
N GLY A 396 1.58 9.39 32.53
CA GLY A 396 2.97 9.57 32.10
C GLY A 396 3.21 9.38 30.59
N LYS A 397 2.17 9.45 29.75
CA LYS A 397 2.26 9.32 28.29
C LYS A 397 1.69 10.57 27.62
N HIS A 398 2.19 10.90 26.42
CA HIS A 398 1.66 12.03 25.64
C HIS A 398 0.17 11.83 25.31
N SER A 399 -0.58 12.93 25.21
CA SER A 399 -1.97 12.98 24.70
C SER A 399 -2.13 14.17 23.78
N SER A 400 -2.46 13.92 22.51
CA SER A 400 -2.54 14.98 21.51
C SER A 400 -3.86 15.00 20.75
N MET A 401 -4.24 16.21 20.34
CA MET A 401 -5.28 16.48 19.35
C MET A 401 -4.68 17.21 18.16
N LEU A 402 -5.11 16.85 16.95
CA LEU A 402 -4.73 17.56 15.71
C LEU A 402 -5.91 18.39 15.20
N ILE A 403 -5.70 19.69 14.98
CA ILE A 403 -6.62 20.55 14.24
C ILE A 403 -5.95 20.93 12.92
N HIS A 404 -6.49 20.41 11.81
CA HIS A 404 -5.97 20.60 10.45
C HIS A 404 -7.07 21.13 9.53
N THR A 405 -7.14 22.46 9.42
CA THR A 405 -8.20 23.14 8.65
C THR A 405 -7.66 23.93 7.46
N SER A 406 -6.40 24.38 7.47
CA SER A 406 -5.82 25.23 6.43
C SER A 406 -4.31 25.02 6.24
N MET A 407 -3.75 25.64 5.21
CA MET A 407 -2.29 25.81 5.07
C MET A 407 -1.81 27.19 5.54
N ILE A 408 -2.73 28.12 5.78
CA ILE A 408 -2.42 29.52 6.00
C ILE A 408 -2.00 29.72 7.46
N ALA A 409 -0.77 30.19 7.67
CA ALA A 409 -0.22 30.38 9.01
C ALA A 409 -1.09 31.29 9.88
N ASP A 410 -1.60 32.39 9.33
CA ASP A 410 -2.43 33.37 10.04
C ASP A 410 -3.74 32.74 10.54
N ALA A 411 -4.35 31.88 9.73
CA ALA A 411 -5.55 31.15 10.12
C ALA A 411 -5.31 30.21 11.31
N HIS A 412 -4.11 29.63 11.43
CA HIS A 412 -3.76 28.80 12.58
C HIS A 412 -3.70 29.60 13.88
N PHE A 413 -3.15 30.83 13.85
CA PHE A 413 -3.10 31.70 15.02
C PHE A 413 -4.49 32.22 15.41
N SER A 414 -5.32 32.58 14.43
CA SER A 414 -6.71 32.97 14.71
C SER A 414 -7.50 31.81 15.35
N LEU A 415 -7.35 30.58 14.87
CA LEU A 415 -7.96 29.40 15.48
C LEU A 415 -7.42 29.11 16.88
N GLN A 416 -6.12 29.27 17.11
CA GLN A 416 -5.51 29.09 18.43
C GLN A 416 -6.15 30.01 19.47
N ALA A 417 -6.38 31.28 19.13
CA ALA A 417 -7.01 32.23 20.04
C ALA A 417 -8.41 31.77 20.48
N VAL A 418 -9.23 31.36 19.52
CA VAL A 418 -10.62 30.94 19.76
C VAL A 418 -10.70 29.60 20.52
N VAL A 419 -9.79 28.65 20.23
CA VAL A 419 -9.71 27.38 20.98
C VAL A 419 -9.24 27.61 22.41
N ARG A 420 -8.27 28.51 22.63
CA ARG A 420 -7.81 28.88 23.99
C ARG A 420 -8.92 29.56 24.79
N GLU A 421 -9.65 30.48 24.18
CA GLU A 421 -10.79 31.15 24.81
C GLU A 421 -11.88 30.14 25.22
N TYR A 422 -12.17 29.18 24.34
CA TYR A 422 -13.13 28.11 24.63
C TYR A 422 -12.69 27.24 25.83
N LEU A 423 -11.43 26.79 25.86
CA LEU A 423 -10.88 26.04 27.00
C LEU A 423 -10.91 26.86 28.30
N TYR A 424 -10.53 28.13 28.23
CA TYR A 424 -10.56 29.05 29.37
C TYR A 424 -11.98 29.25 29.91
N SER A 425 -12.99 29.29 29.03
CA SER A 425 -14.40 29.35 29.44
C SER A 425 -14.90 28.05 30.07
N LEU A 426 -14.33 26.90 29.67
CA LEU A 426 -14.74 25.58 30.12
C LEU A 426 -14.15 25.20 31.48
N SER A 427 -12.88 25.57 31.74
CA SER A 427 -12.16 25.27 33.00
C SER A 427 -12.98 25.58 34.26
N PRO A 428 -13.49 26.82 34.50
CA PRO A 428 -14.23 27.12 35.72
C PRO A 428 -15.58 26.40 35.81
N LEU A 429 -16.20 26.04 34.67
CA LEU A 429 -17.46 25.29 34.65
C LEU A 429 -17.24 23.84 35.05
N VAL A 430 -16.15 23.23 34.58
CA VAL A 430 -15.75 21.87 34.93
C VAL A 430 -15.28 21.79 36.38
N ALA A 431 -14.45 22.74 36.83
CA ALA A 431 -13.92 22.77 38.19
C ALA A 431 -15.00 22.85 39.28
N ARG A 432 -16.11 23.54 39.01
CA ARG A 432 -17.26 23.63 39.93
C ARG A 432 -18.33 22.57 39.70
N ALA A 433 -18.10 21.62 38.80
CA ALA A 433 -19.05 20.61 38.35
C ALA A 433 -20.41 21.22 37.93
N ASP A 434 -20.38 22.24 37.09
CA ASP A 434 -21.58 22.92 36.58
C ASP A 434 -22.55 21.91 35.94
N GLY A 435 -23.78 21.86 36.46
CA GLY A 435 -24.73 20.80 36.13
C GLY A 435 -25.08 20.71 34.65
N LYS A 436 -25.13 21.83 33.92
CA LYS A 436 -25.43 21.84 32.48
C LYS A 436 -24.23 21.33 31.68
N THR A 437 -23.04 21.85 31.97
CA THR A 437 -21.80 21.44 31.29
C THR A 437 -21.49 19.96 31.54
N MET A 438 -21.54 19.50 32.78
CA MET A 438 -21.27 18.10 33.13
C MET A 438 -22.32 17.14 32.53
N ALA A 439 -23.59 17.54 32.43
CA ALA A 439 -24.60 16.76 31.75
C ALA A 439 -24.33 16.62 30.23
N SER A 440 -23.90 17.71 29.58
CA SER A 440 -23.52 17.70 28.15
C SER A 440 -22.32 16.78 27.90
N LEU A 441 -21.26 16.92 28.70
CA LEU A 441 -20.06 16.09 28.60
C LEU A 441 -20.36 14.61 28.89
N ARG A 442 -21.23 14.32 29.86
CA ARG A 442 -21.69 12.96 30.14
C ARG A 442 -22.46 12.38 28.97
N ALA A 443 -23.34 13.16 28.35
CA ALA A 443 -24.09 12.72 27.18
C ALA A 443 -23.15 12.38 26.01
N LEU A 444 -22.14 13.24 25.76
CA LEU A 444 -21.10 12.97 24.75
C LEU A 444 -20.36 11.66 25.07
N TRP A 445 -19.85 11.50 26.31
CA TRP A 445 -19.17 10.28 26.76
C TRP A 445 -20.01 9.02 26.52
N MET A 446 -21.25 9.01 27.00
CA MET A 446 -22.15 7.86 26.88
C MET A 446 -22.51 7.54 25.42
N SER A 447 -22.60 8.56 24.57
CA SER A 447 -22.89 8.35 23.15
C SER A 447 -21.73 7.78 22.35
N GLU A 448 -20.50 7.86 22.88
CA GLU A 448 -19.27 7.61 22.14
C GLU A 448 -18.46 6.42 22.67
N VAL A 449 -18.41 6.20 23.97
CA VAL A 449 -17.49 5.24 24.62
C VAL A 449 -17.63 3.80 24.09
N ASP A 450 -18.85 3.34 23.83
CA ASP A 450 -19.11 1.96 23.41
C ASP A 450 -19.23 1.79 21.88
N ARG A 451 -18.99 2.84 21.09
CA ARG A 451 -19.08 2.77 19.62
C ARG A 451 -17.93 1.97 18.99
N VAL A 452 -16.79 1.89 19.67
CA VAL A 452 -15.61 1.18 19.19
C VAL A 452 -15.30 0.06 20.15
N THR A 453 -15.16 -1.15 19.61
CA THR A 453 -14.89 -2.35 20.41
C THR A 453 -13.53 -2.24 21.09
N ARG A 454 -13.53 -2.36 22.42
CA ARG A 454 -12.32 -2.45 23.24
C ARG A 454 -11.50 -3.70 22.93
N LYS A 455 -10.17 -3.58 22.96
CA LYS A 455 -9.22 -4.69 22.85
C LYS A 455 -8.75 -5.18 24.22
N GLY A 456 -8.21 -6.40 24.28
CA GLY A 456 -8.06 -7.17 25.53
C GLY A 456 -7.26 -6.52 26.66
N ASP A 457 -6.45 -5.49 26.39
CA ASP A 457 -5.69 -4.70 27.35
C ASP A 457 -6.40 -3.39 27.79
N GLU A 458 -7.55 -3.06 27.21
CA GLU A 458 -8.28 -1.82 27.43
C GLU A 458 -9.36 -1.99 28.50
N SER A 459 -9.11 -1.47 29.70
CA SER A 459 -10.07 -1.53 30.80
C SER A 459 -11.26 -0.61 30.57
N GLU A 460 -12.42 -1.02 31.08
CA GLU A 460 -13.60 -0.16 31.17
C GLU A 460 -13.29 1.06 32.04
N VAL A 461 -13.84 2.21 31.65
CA VAL A 461 -13.68 3.45 32.40
C VAL A 461 -15.08 3.99 32.72
N ALA A 462 -15.39 4.13 34.01
CA ALA A 462 -16.66 4.67 34.43
C ALA A 462 -16.67 6.21 34.31
N TRP A 463 -17.83 6.78 33.96
CA TRP A 463 -18.02 8.23 33.90
C TRP A 463 -17.56 8.97 35.16
N ALA A 464 -17.79 8.39 36.35
CA ALA A 464 -17.40 9.00 37.62
C ALA A 464 -15.88 9.26 37.70
N GLN A 465 -15.07 8.33 37.20
CA GLN A 465 -13.60 8.45 37.19
C GLN A 465 -13.12 9.49 36.17
N VAL A 466 -13.79 9.57 35.01
CA VAL A 466 -13.53 10.61 34.00
C VAL A 466 -13.86 11.99 34.55
N ALA A 467 -15.03 12.14 35.17
CA ALA A 467 -15.50 13.40 35.72
C ALA A 467 -14.60 13.91 36.86
N GLU A 468 -14.02 13.01 37.66
CA GLU A 468 -13.10 13.35 38.75
C GLU A 468 -11.79 13.96 38.22
N LEU A 469 -11.22 13.40 37.14
CA LEU A 469 -9.95 13.87 36.56
C LEU A 469 -10.10 15.01 35.56
N LEU A 470 -11.32 15.29 35.09
CA LEU A 470 -11.55 16.27 34.03
C LEU A 470 -11.05 17.69 34.36
N PRO A 471 -11.22 18.24 35.59
CA PRO A 471 -10.67 19.56 35.91
C PRO A 471 -9.15 19.63 35.70
N GLU A 472 -8.42 18.62 36.19
CA GLU A 472 -6.96 18.57 36.04
C GLU A 472 -6.54 18.45 34.57
N VAL A 473 -7.27 17.68 33.76
CA VAL A 473 -6.99 17.55 32.32
C VAL A 473 -7.19 18.88 31.60
N VAL A 474 -8.28 19.60 31.89
CA VAL A 474 -8.58 20.88 31.23
C VAL A 474 -7.48 21.91 31.51
N ASP A 475 -6.97 21.94 32.75
CA ASP A 475 -5.94 22.88 33.16
C ASP A 475 -4.54 22.52 32.60
N GLU A 476 -4.27 21.24 32.35
CA GLU A 476 -3.00 20.74 31.79
C GLU A 476 -2.88 20.96 30.26
N VAL A 477 -4.01 21.05 29.54
CA VAL A 477 -4.02 21.10 28.07
C VAL A 477 -3.41 22.40 27.54
N THR A 478 -2.40 22.26 26.70
CA THR A 478 -1.77 23.39 25.99
C THR A 478 -2.20 23.44 24.53
N VAL A 479 -2.37 24.65 23.97
CA VAL A 479 -2.67 24.83 22.53
C VAL A 479 -1.45 25.38 21.80
N ILE A 480 -0.88 24.58 20.90
CA ILE A 480 0.40 24.85 20.22
C ILE A 480 0.14 25.02 18.72
N VAL A 481 0.75 26.04 18.13
CA VAL A 481 0.74 26.25 16.68
C VAL A 481 2.08 25.84 16.10
N ASP A 482 2.08 24.84 15.20
CA ASP A 482 3.28 24.44 14.46
C ASP A 482 3.11 24.80 12.97
N ASN A 483 3.83 25.84 12.54
CA ASN A 483 3.89 26.26 11.15
C ASN A 483 5.23 26.94 10.84
N TYR A 484 5.44 27.44 9.61
CA TYR A 484 6.71 28.06 9.22
C TYR A 484 7.01 29.41 9.91
N ARG A 485 5.99 30.10 10.44
CA ARG A 485 6.12 31.38 11.19
C ARG A 485 6.28 31.16 12.69
N SER A 486 5.90 29.99 13.21
CA SER A 486 5.95 29.71 14.65
C SER A 486 7.38 29.54 15.13
N THR A 487 7.69 30.20 16.25
CA THR A 487 8.91 29.99 17.04
C THR A 487 8.76 28.80 17.99
N GLU A 488 7.53 28.49 18.40
CA GLU A 488 7.21 27.30 19.20
C GLU A 488 7.11 26.08 18.27
N ARG A 489 7.88 25.04 18.57
CA ARG A 489 7.83 23.76 17.87
C ARG A 489 7.31 22.71 18.82
N LEU A 490 6.47 21.81 18.30
CA LEU A 490 6.07 20.64 19.06
C LEU A 490 7.29 19.72 19.19
N ALA A 491 7.77 19.55 20.42
CA ALA A 491 8.87 18.68 20.76
C ALA A 491 8.40 17.68 21.82
N TYR A 492 8.70 16.41 21.61
CA TYR A 492 8.47 15.35 22.57
C TYR A 492 9.83 15.05 23.22
N GLY A 493 10.07 15.59 24.41
CA GLY A 493 11.25 15.24 25.19
C GLY A 493 11.14 13.80 25.69
N ALA A 494 12.27 13.14 25.92
CA ALA A 494 12.31 11.74 26.36
C ALA A 494 11.61 11.49 27.72
N ASP A 495 11.49 12.52 28.57
CA ASP A 495 11.12 12.37 29.99
C ASP A 495 9.86 13.15 30.44
N GLU A 496 9.24 13.98 29.59
CA GLU A 496 8.06 14.79 29.98
C GLU A 496 6.84 14.51 29.08
N PRO A 497 5.71 14.01 29.63
CA PRO A 497 4.50 13.82 28.86
C PRO A 497 3.92 15.16 28.41
N VAL A 498 3.37 15.19 27.20
CA VAL A 498 2.81 16.42 26.60
C VAL A 498 1.34 16.20 26.37
N THR A 499 0.50 17.04 26.96
CA THR A 499 -0.95 17.08 26.73
C THR A 499 -1.28 18.32 25.90
N CYS A 500 -1.52 18.18 24.60
CA CYS A 500 -1.63 19.34 23.71
C CYS A 500 -2.65 19.23 22.57
N ILE A 501 -3.21 20.37 22.18
CA ILE A 501 -3.92 20.57 20.92
C ILE A 501 -2.95 21.23 19.93
N ALA A 502 -2.55 20.49 18.90
CA ALA A 502 -1.67 20.98 17.85
C ALA A 502 -2.48 21.51 16.66
N ILE A 503 -2.26 22.78 16.31
CA ILE A 503 -2.89 23.46 15.17
C ILE A 503 -1.82 23.78 14.12
N GLY A 504 -2.03 23.38 12.87
CA GLY A 504 -1.02 23.67 11.85
C GLY A 504 -1.31 23.14 10.47
N GLY A 505 -0.35 23.43 9.58
CA GLY A 505 -0.45 23.19 8.14
C GLY A 505 0.47 22.07 7.67
N ASN A 506 1.35 22.41 6.72
CA ASN A 506 2.18 21.40 6.07
C ASN A 506 3.27 20.80 6.98
N THR A 507 3.73 21.52 8.00
CA THR A 507 4.75 21.03 8.95
C THR A 507 4.22 19.89 9.82
N LEU A 508 2.96 19.95 10.25
CA LEU A 508 2.29 18.83 10.94
C LEU A 508 1.94 17.67 9.99
N SER A 509 1.78 17.95 8.69
CA SER A 509 1.44 16.93 7.69
C SER A 509 2.60 16.08 7.18
N ARG A 510 3.86 16.49 7.34
CA ARG A 510 5.03 15.70 6.88
C ARG A 510 6.17 15.70 7.90
N GLY A 511 6.59 14.51 8.33
CA GLY A 511 7.83 14.33 9.10
C GLY A 511 7.79 14.55 10.61
N LEU A 512 6.64 14.90 11.19
CA LEU A 512 6.45 14.96 12.65
C LEU A 512 5.49 13.85 13.09
N THR A 513 5.90 13.05 14.08
CA THR A 513 5.02 12.06 14.72
C THR A 513 4.23 12.75 15.81
N LEU A 514 2.90 12.69 15.77
CA LEU A 514 2.05 13.16 16.87
C LEU A 514 1.84 12.01 17.85
N GLU A 515 2.63 12.00 18.92
CA GLU A 515 2.53 10.96 19.94
C GLU A 515 1.24 11.13 20.75
N GLY A 516 0.60 10.01 21.09
CA GLY A 516 -0.62 10.05 21.88
C GLY A 516 -1.84 10.65 21.16
N LEU A 517 -1.89 10.64 19.82
CA LEU A 517 -3.01 11.25 19.08
C LEU A 517 -4.33 10.52 19.35
N VAL A 518 -5.28 11.21 20.00
CA VAL A 518 -6.60 10.68 20.39
C VAL A 518 -7.74 11.34 19.63
N SER A 519 -7.65 12.62 19.31
CA SER A 519 -8.69 13.37 18.60
C SER A 519 -8.11 14.08 17.37
N SER A 520 -8.84 14.10 16.27
CA SER A 520 -8.41 14.79 15.04
C SER A 520 -9.58 15.52 14.40
N TYR A 521 -9.47 16.84 14.24
CA TYR A 521 -10.40 17.67 13.47
C TYR A 521 -9.77 18.03 12.13
N PHE A 522 -10.22 17.38 11.07
CA PHE A 522 -9.58 17.37 9.76
C PHE A 522 -10.58 17.69 8.65
N ILE A 523 -10.58 18.96 8.20
CA ILE A 523 -11.46 19.44 7.13
C ILE A 523 -10.69 20.04 5.95
N ARG A 524 -9.37 19.81 5.92
CA ARG A 524 -8.52 20.21 4.81
C ARG A 524 -8.46 19.13 3.74
N ALA A 525 -9.00 19.43 2.58
CA ALA A 525 -8.80 18.67 1.35
C ALA A 525 -7.37 18.83 0.78
N ALA A 526 -6.83 17.76 0.22
CA ALA A 526 -5.63 17.77 -0.62
C ALA A 526 -5.97 17.24 -2.02
N SER A 527 -5.33 17.79 -3.04
CA SER A 527 -5.60 17.43 -4.45
C SER A 527 -4.81 16.21 -4.94
N ALA A 528 -4.00 15.59 -4.09
CA ALA A 528 -3.12 14.48 -4.45
C ALA A 528 -3.14 13.37 -3.40
N TYR A 529 -3.13 12.10 -3.84
CA TYR A 529 -3.19 10.92 -2.95
C TYR A 529 -2.03 10.88 -1.96
N ASP A 530 -0.81 11.08 -2.47
CA ASP A 530 0.42 11.06 -1.67
C ASP A 530 0.32 12.01 -0.46
N THR A 531 -0.22 13.19 -0.70
CA THR A 531 -0.35 14.25 0.29
C THR A 531 -1.47 13.92 1.27
N LEU A 532 -2.60 13.38 0.79
CA LEU A 532 -3.74 13.04 1.64
C LEU A 532 -3.41 11.88 2.59
N LEU A 533 -2.76 10.81 2.12
CA LEU A 533 -2.32 9.70 2.97
C LEU A 533 -1.27 10.13 4.00
N GLN A 534 -0.31 10.97 3.60
CA GLN A 534 0.71 11.49 4.54
C GLN A 534 0.10 12.40 5.63
N MET A 535 -0.98 13.09 5.31
CA MET A 535 -1.72 13.94 6.25
C MET A 535 -2.48 13.14 7.33
N GLY A 536 -2.79 11.87 7.08
CA GLY A 536 -3.50 10.99 8.03
C GLY A 536 -2.63 10.59 9.22
N ARG A 537 -2.49 11.47 10.22
CA ARG A 537 -1.70 11.21 11.44
C ARG A 537 -2.34 10.22 12.42
N TRP A 538 -3.62 9.92 12.22
CA TRP A 538 -4.36 8.92 12.97
C TRP A 538 -4.00 7.48 12.60
N PHE A 539 -3.24 7.25 11.53
CA PHE A 539 -2.66 5.94 11.25
C PHE A 539 -1.59 5.57 12.28
N GLY A 540 -1.30 4.28 12.46
CA GLY A 540 -0.27 3.80 13.39
C GLY A 540 -0.81 2.99 14.57
N TYR A 541 0.08 2.68 15.53
CA TYR A 541 -0.25 1.91 16.73
C TYR A 541 -0.82 2.80 17.84
N ARG A 542 -1.74 2.27 18.65
CA ARG A 542 -2.45 2.98 19.74
C ARG A 542 -2.63 2.09 20.99
N PRO A 543 -1.53 1.64 21.62
CA PRO A 543 -1.60 0.62 22.68
C PRO A 543 -2.39 1.11 23.91
N GLY A 544 -3.42 0.36 24.30
CA GLY A 544 -4.24 0.63 25.49
C GLY A 544 -5.23 1.82 25.40
N TYR A 545 -5.39 2.46 24.24
CA TYR A 545 -6.34 3.58 24.07
C TYR A 545 -6.97 3.66 22.68
N SER A 546 -6.97 2.54 21.95
CA SER A 546 -7.34 2.51 20.55
C SER A 546 -8.84 2.69 20.32
N ASP A 547 -9.66 2.27 21.30
CA ASP A 547 -11.10 2.50 21.41
C ASP A 547 -11.48 3.98 21.60
N LEU A 548 -10.56 4.81 22.09
CA LEU A 548 -10.81 6.22 22.39
C LEU A 548 -10.54 7.17 21.21
N VAL A 549 -9.97 6.67 20.11
CA VAL A 549 -9.59 7.50 18.97
C VAL A 549 -10.83 7.99 18.21
N ARG A 550 -10.92 9.29 17.92
CA ARG A 550 -12.01 9.87 17.09
C ARG A 550 -11.49 10.87 16.07
N ILE A 551 -12.11 10.88 14.90
CA ILE A 551 -11.73 11.72 13.77
C ILE A 551 -12.97 12.45 13.22
N TRP A 552 -12.94 13.78 13.27
CA TRP A 552 -13.94 14.65 12.66
C TRP A 552 -13.48 15.08 11.28
N MET A 553 -14.27 14.77 10.26
CA MET A 553 -13.99 15.21 8.88
C MET A 553 -15.27 15.33 8.06
N THR A 554 -15.21 16.00 6.92
CA THR A 554 -16.34 16.05 5.99
C THR A 554 -16.59 14.68 5.34
N ASP A 555 -17.84 14.42 4.93
CA ASP A 555 -18.20 13.17 4.25
C ASP A 555 -17.43 12.96 2.93
N GLU A 556 -17.07 14.06 2.26
CA GLU A 556 -16.22 14.05 1.07
C GLU A 556 -14.82 13.49 1.39
N LEU A 557 -14.18 13.97 2.45
CA LEU A 557 -12.86 13.48 2.87
C LEU A 557 -12.92 12.03 3.33
N LYS A 558 -13.99 11.65 4.03
CA LYS A 558 -14.23 10.25 4.42
C LYS A 558 -14.28 9.34 3.19
N GLN A 559 -15.00 9.74 2.14
CA GLN A 559 -15.06 8.99 0.88
C GLN A 559 -13.69 8.91 0.21
N TRP A 560 -12.95 10.03 0.13
CA TRP A 560 -11.62 10.03 -0.47
C TRP A 560 -10.63 9.12 0.25
N PHE A 561 -10.66 9.05 1.58
CA PHE A 561 -9.82 8.10 2.32
C PHE A 561 -10.22 6.65 2.10
N ARG A 562 -11.52 6.36 1.93
CA ARG A 562 -12.01 5.02 1.54
C ARG A 562 -11.51 4.64 0.14
N ASP A 563 -11.58 5.57 -0.81
CA ASP A 563 -11.08 5.33 -2.17
C ASP A 563 -9.57 5.07 -2.15
N LEU A 564 -8.82 5.83 -1.35
CA LEU A 564 -7.38 5.64 -1.15
C LEU A 564 -7.04 4.31 -0.49
N ALA A 565 -7.84 3.85 0.49
CA ALA A 565 -7.66 2.54 1.09
C ALA A 565 -7.83 1.42 0.04
N THR A 566 -8.77 1.58 -0.89
CA THR A 566 -8.92 0.69 -2.05
C THR A 566 -7.68 0.73 -2.94
N VAL A 567 -7.18 1.92 -3.32
CA VAL A 567 -5.97 2.04 -4.16
C VAL A 567 -4.72 1.44 -3.50
N GLU A 568 -4.52 1.68 -2.20
CA GLU A 568 -3.38 1.11 -1.47
C GLU A 568 -3.46 -0.43 -1.45
N ALA A 569 -4.64 -0.98 -1.19
CA ALA A 569 -4.84 -2.43 -1.17
C ALA A 569 -4.70 -3.05 -2.57
N GLU A 570 -5.10 -2.35 -3.64
CA GLU A 570 -4.83 -2.77 -5.03
C GLU A 570 -3.33 -2.87 -5.32
N ILE A 571 -2.56 -1.83 -5.01
CA ILE A 571 -1.11 -1.80 -5.22
C ILE A 571 -0.42 -2.94 -4.48
N ARG A 572 -0.76 -3.15 -3.21
CA ARG A 572 -0.18 -4.23 -2.40
C ARG A 572 -0.52 -5.60 -2.94
N ARG A 573 -1.76 -5.78 -3.41
CA ARG A 573 -2.20 -7.03 -4.03
C ARG A 573 -1.54 -7.28 -5.37
N GLU A 574 -1.32 -6.24 -6.18
CA GLU A 574 -0.49 -6.39 -7.38
C GLU A 574 0.89 -6.88 -6.96
N ILE A 575 1.58 -6.20 -6.03
CA ILE A 575 2.90 -6.62 -5.49
C ILE A 575 2.90 -8.10 -5.08
N ASP A 576 1.89 -8.56 -4.34
CA ASP A 576 1.74 -9.96 -3.90
C ASP A 576 1.47 -10.92 -5.08
N ARG A 577 0.73 -10.51 -6.12
CA ARG A 577 0.51 -11.33 -7.33
C ARG A 577 1.80 -11.59 -8.08
N TYR A 578 2.66 -10.59 -8.23
CA TYR A 578 3.90 -10.78 -8.97
C TYR A 578 4.85 -11.75 -8.29
N GLU A 579 4.83 -11.86 -6.96
CA GLU A 579 5.62 -12.86 -6.24
C GLU A 579 5.17 -14.29 -6.59
N ASN A 580 3.84 -14.50 -6.68
CA ASN A 580 3.27 -15.79 -7.05
C ASN A 580 3.47 -16.15 -8.53
N GLU A 581 3.51 -15.13 -9.40
CA GLU A 581 3.70 -15.26 -10.85
C GLU A 581 5.19 -15.20 -11.24
N GLY A 582 6.08 -14.82 -10.32
CA GLY A 582 7.53 -14.71 -10.52
C GLY A 582 7.95 -13.60 -11.49
N LEU A 583 7.23 -12.48 -11.55
CA LEU A 583 7.49 -11.40 -12.51
C LEU A 583 8.46 -10.35 -11.93
N GLU A 584 9.23 -9.67 -12.80
CA GLU A 584 10.08 -8.54 -12.39
C GLU A 584 9.33 -7.19 -12.42
N PRO A 585 9.78 -6.17 -11.67
CA PRO A 585 9.27 -4.80 -11.81
C PRO A 585 9.36 -4.25 -13.25
N THR A 586 10.40 -4.64 -13.98
CA THR A 586 10.65 -4.25 -15.39
C THR A 586 9.79 -4.99 -16.40
N GLU A 587 9.18 -6.11 -16.02
CA GLU A 587 8.33 -6.92 -16.91
C GLU A 587 6.86 -6.52 -16.83
N LEU A 588 6.40 -6.08 -15.65
CA LEU A 588 5.03 -5.68 -15.47
C LEU A 588 4.95 -4.53 -14.45
N ALA A 589 4.53 -3.36 -14.94
CA ALA A 589 4.45 -2.16 -14.14
C ALA A 589 3.19 -2.18 -13.26
N VAL A 590 3.37 -1.77 -12.00
CA VAL A 590 2.26 -1.58 -11.06
C VAL A 590 1.28 -0.54 -11.61
N LYS A 591 0.01 -0.90 -11.69
CA LYS A 591 -1.06 -0.03 -12.21
C LYS A 591 -1.67 0.75 -11.06
N ILE A 592 -1.64 2.08 -11.15
CA ILE A 592 -2.21 2.96 -10.13
C ILE A 592 -3.50 3.60 -10.64
N ARG A 593 -4.60 3.35 -9.92
CA ARG A 593 -5.94 3.86 -10.26
C ARG A 593 -6.00 5.39 -10.18
N THR A 594 -6.54 6.05 -11.20
CA THR A 594 -6.83 7.51 -11.14
C THR A 594 -8.20 7.79 -10.51
N HIS A 595 -8.38 9.00 -9.98
CA HIS A 595 -9.63 9.45 -9.36
C HIS A 595 -10.09 10.75 -10.03
N PRO A 596 -11.41 10.94 -10.25
CA PRO A 596 -11.91 12.12 -10.96
C PRO A 596 -11.54 13.46 -10.31
N ALA A 597 -11.49 13.51 -8.98
CA ALA A 597 -11.23 14.73 -8.21
C ALA A 597 -9.80 14.88 -7.67
N MET A 598 -8.97 13.83 -7.75
CA MET A 598 -7.65 13.80 -7.13
C MET A 598 -6.60 13.21 -8.06
N SER A 599 -5.42 13.84 -8.07
CA SER A 599 -4.24 13.33 -8.76
C SER A 599 -3.53 12.25 -7.95
N ILE A 600 -2.83 11.33 -8.62
CA ILE A 600 -2.05 10.28 -7.95
C ILE A 600 -0.90 10.89 -7.12
N THR A 601 -0.18 11.82 -7.72
CA THR A 601 0.84 12.64 -7.06
C THR A 601 0.90 14.00 -7.77
N ALA A 602 1.77 14.90 -7.31
CA ALA A 602 1.93 16.20 -7.95
C ALA A 602 2.26 16.05 -9.45
N ALA A 603 1.64 16.85 -10.32
CA ALA A 603 1.84 16.77 -11.77
C ALA A 603 3.32 16.80 -12.22
N ALA A 604 4.17 17.52 -11.48
CA ALA A 604 5.60 17.56 -11.75
C ALA A 604 6.32 16.20 -11.57
N LYS A 605 5.76 15.26 -10.80
CA LYS A 605 6.30 13.92 -10.51
C LYS A 605 5.77 12.83 -11.46
N MET A 606 4.79 13.14 -12.33
CA MET A 606 4.13 12.16 -13.22
C MET A 606 4.53 12.31 -14.69
N ARG A 607 5.70 12.89 -14.99
CA ARG A 607 6.10 13.25 -16.37
C ARG A 607 6.28 12.04 -17.29
N SER A 608 6.85 10.99 -16.72
CA SER A 608 7.17 9.74 -17.41
C SER A 608 6.09 8.68 -17.23
N ALA A 609 4.99 9.05 -16.55
CA ALA A 609 3.86 8.17 -16.38
C ALA A 609 3.11 8.05 -17.70
N THR A 610 2.93 6.84 -18.19
CA THR A 610 2.05 6.59 -19.32
C THR A 610 0.63 6.39 -18.81
N GLN A 611 -0.33 6.89 -19.58
CA GLN A 611 -1.73 6.57 -19.37
C GLN A 611 -1.92 5.10 -19.77
N ALA A 612 -1.76 4.20 -18.80
CA ALA A 612 -2.16 2.82 -18.95
C ALA A 612 -3.67 2.81 -18.98
N SER A 613 -4.29 2.36 -20.06
CA SER A 613 -5.74 2.33 -20.07
C SER A 613 -6.27 1.04 -19.42
N LEU A 614 -7.46 1.08 -18.81
CA LEU A 614 -8.13 -0.02 -18.11
C LEU A 614 -8.69 -1.01 -19.09
N SER A 615 -8.06 -2.17 -19.13
CA SER A 615 -8.67 -3.32 -19.76
C SER A 615 -9.62 -3.92 -18.73
N PHE A 616 -10.86 -4.20 -19.11
CA PHE A 616 -11.70 -5.07 -18.29
C PHE A 616 -11.26 -6.53 -18.43
N SER A 617 -10.18 -6.81 -19.17
CA SER A 617 -9.52 -8.11 -19.29
C SER A 617 -9.37 -8.82 -17.95
N GLY A 618 -9.95 -10.02 -17.87
CA GLY A 618 -9.85 -10.87 -16.70
C GLY A 618 -10.59 -10.34 -15.47
N THR A 619 -11.35 -9.24 -15.56
CA THR A 619 -12.01 -8.61 -14.41
C THR A 619 -13.44 -9.11 -14.18
N ARG A 620 -13.89 -9.00 -12.94
CA ARG A 620 -15.29 -9.09 -12.52
C ARG A 620 -15.83 -7.71 -12.14
N GLU A 621 -16.79 -7.19 -12.91
CA GLU A 621 -17.52 -5.95 -12.57
C GLU A 621 -18.95 -6.28 -12.14
N GLN A 622 -19.48 -5.62 -11.11
CA GLN A 622 -20.78 -5.99 -10.52
C GLN A 622 -21.50 -4.80 -9.89
N THR A 623 -22.84 -4.76 -9.97
CA THR A 623 -23.63 -3.68 -9.36
C THR A 623 -23.78 -3.89 -7.86
N ILE A 624 -23.26 -2.94 -7.08
CA ILE A 624 -23.33 -2.97 -5.61
C ILE A 624 -24.12 -1.79 -5.02
N LEU A 625 -24.46 -0.79 -5.82
CA LEU A 625 -25.22 0.40 -5.44
C LEU A 625 -26.53 0.47 -6.22
N PHE A 626 -27.63 0.77 -5.53
CA PHE A 626 -28.97 0.86 -6.12
C PHE A 626 -29.73 2.08 -5.61
N LYS A 627 -30.52 2.72 -6.48
CA LYS A 627 -31.46 3.80 -6.12
C LYS A 627 -32.71 3.17 -5.47
N ARG A 628 -32.62 2.85 -4.18
CA ARG A 628 -33.61 2.06 -3.43
C ARG A 628 -35.03 2.65 -3.50
N THR A 629 -35.15 3.97 -3.53
CA THR A 629 -36.43 4.69 -3.46
C THR A 629 -36.96 5.15 -4.81
N ASP A 630 -36.22 4.93 -5.90
CA ASP A 630 -36.56 5.40 -7.24
C ASP A 630 -37.27 4.28 -8.02
N VAL A 631 -38.60 4.32 -8.04
CA VAL A 631 -39.43 3.26 -8.63
C VAL A 631 -39.24 3.17 -10.14
N ASP A 632 -39.14 4.32 -10.82
CA ASP A 632 -39.01 4.39 -12.27
C ASP A 632 -37.66 3.81 -12.72
N TRP A 633 -36.59 4.13 -12.01
CA TRP A 633 -35.26 3.55 -12.26
C TRP A 633 -35.23 2.04 -12.09
N LEU A 634 -35.87 1.52 -11.03
CA LEU A 634 -35.95 0.08 -10.77
C LEU A 634 -36.74 -0.65 -11.86
N ALA A 635 -37.88 -0.09 -12.26
CA ALA A 635 -38.72 -0.66 -13.32
C ALA A 635 -38.02 -0.61 -14.69
N ALA A 636 -37.34 0.50 -15.02
CA ALA A 636 -36.60 0.64 -16.27
C ALA A 636 -35.46 -0.39 -16.38
N ASN A 637 -34.71 -0.60 -15.30
CA ASN A 637 -33.65 -1.61 -15.28
C ASN A 637 -34.19 -3.04 -15.39
N TRP A 638 -35.32 -3.33 -14.77
CA TRP A 638 -36.00 -4.62 -14.93
C TRP A 638 -36.40 -4.85 -16.39
N ALA A 639 -37.08 -3.88 -17.00
CA ALA A 639 -37.49 -3.92 -18.40
C ALA A 639 -36.29 -4.09 -19.36
N ALA A 640 -35.16 -3.42 -19.08
CA ALA A 640 -33.95 -3.57 -19.89
C ALA A 640 -33.45 -5.02 -19.95
N ALA A 641 -33.55 -5.79 -18.85
CA ALA A 641 -33.23 -7.22 -18.90
C ALA A 641 -34.26 -8.04 -19.65
N GLU A 642 -35.55 -7.74 -19.50
CA GLU A 642 -36.59 -8.43 -20.27
C GLU A 642 -36.37 -8.25 -21.78
N ASP A 643 -36.08 -7.02 -22.20
CA ASP A 643 -35.74 -6.69 -23.58
C ASP A 643 -34.47 -7.43 -24.03
N LEU A 644 -33.41 -7.48 -23.22
CA LEU A 644 -32.20 -8.23 -23.55
C LEU A 644 -32.51 -9.71 -23.79
N LEU A 645 -33.24 -10.36 -22.89
CA LEU A 645 -33.53 -11.80 -22.97
C LEU A 645 -34.40 -12.13 -24.19
N GLU A 646 -35.42 -11.33 -24.47
CA GLU A 646 -36.30 -11.51 -25.63
C GLU A 646 -35.52 -11.35 -26.94
N HIS A 647 -34.80 -10.23 -27.11
CA HIS A 647 -34.06 -9.95 -28.35
C HIS A 647 -32.86 -10.88 -28.55
N ALA A 648 -32.21 -11.35 -27.47
CA ALA A 648 -31.07 -12.27 -27.57
C ALA A 648 -31.52 -13.67 -27.98
N SER A 649 -32.60 -14.20 -27.38
CA SER A 649 -33.14 -15.53 -27.71
C SER A 649 -33.61 -15.67 -29.16
N ALA A 650 -34.05 -14.57 -29.77
CA ALA A 650 -34.50 -14.55 -31.17
C ALA A 650 -33.35 -14.53 -32.21
N ARG A 651 -32.08 -14.42 -31.77
CA ARG A 651 -30.93 -14.36 -32.69
C ARG A 651 -30.57 -15.76 -33.20
N PRO A 652 -30.28 -15.91 -34.51
CA PRO A 652 -29.76 -17.17 -35.05
C PRO A 652 -28.46 -17.59 -34.36
N GLY A 653 -28.36 -18.86 -33.96
CA GLY A 653 -27.15 -19.42 -33.33
C GLY A 653 -27.02 -19.21 -31.83
N VAL A 654 -28.02 -18.60 -31.18
CA VAL A 654 -28.12 -18.55 -29.71
C VAL A 654 -28.78 -19.83 -29.21
N GLU A 655 -28.15 -20.47 -28.22
CA GLU A 655 -28.69 -21.67 -27.57
C GLU A 655 -29.36 -21.29 -26.25
N GLU A 656 -30.61 -21.71 -26.09
CA GLU A 656 -31.42 -21.49 -24.89
C GLU A 656 -31.48 -22.78 -24.07
N SER A 657 -31.17 -22.70 -22.77
CA SER A 657 -31.23 -23.83 -21.86
C SER A 657 -31.61 -23.42 -20.44
N ARG A 658 -32.04 -24.41 -19.65
CA ARG A 658 -32.24 -24.29 -18.20
C ARG A 658 -31.40 -25.33 -17.47
N THR A 659 -30.74 -24.93 -16.38
CA THR A 659 -29.97 -25.86 -15.57
C THR A 659 -30.87 -26.76 -14.73
N GLU A 660 -30.59 -28.07 -14.71
CA GLU A 660 -31.23 -29.00 -13.80
C GLU A 660 -30.92 -28.62 -12.34
N GLY A 661 -31.92 -28.62 -11.46
CA GLY A 661 -31.79 -28.29 -10.04
C GLY A 661 -31.85 -26.81 -9.67
N SER A 662 -31.30 -25.90 -10.48
CA SER A 662 -31.16 -24.47 -10.11
C SER A 662 -32.08 -23.47 -10.83
N GLN A 663 -32.89 -23.93 -11.80
CA GLN A 663 -33.82 -23.09 -12.57
C GLN A 663 -33.16 -21.87 -13.23
N ARG A 664 -31.83 -21.88 -13.42
CA ARG A 664 -31.11 -20.77 -14.05
C ARG A 664 -31.41 -20.79 -15.54
N TYR A 665 -31.72 -19.63 -16.08
CA TYR A 665 -31.97 -19.46 -17.50
C TYR A 665 -30.68 -19.03 -18.19
N VAL A 666 -30.22 -19.81 -19.17
CA VAL A 666 -28.92 -19.61 -19.83
C VAL A 666 -29.12 -19.41 -21.32
N LEU A 667 -28.60 -18.31 -21.84
CA LEU A 667 -28.43 -18.06 -23.26
C LEU A 667 -26.94 -18.12 -23.60
N ARG A 668 -26.56 -19.00 -24.52
CA ARG A 668 -25.17 -19.14 -24.98
C ARG A 668 -25.00 -18.49 -26.34
N ASN A 669 -23.79 -18.00 -26.60
CA ASN A 669 -23.40 -17.44 -27.89
C ASN A 669 -24.23 -16.20 -28.32
N VAL A 670 -24.62 -15.36 -27.35
CA VAL A 670 -25.36 -14.11 -27.58
C VAL A 670 -24.45 -13.08 -28.27
N PRO A 671 -24.83 -12.52 -29.43
CA PRO A 671 -24.02 -11.50 -30.09
C PRO A 671 -23.79 -10.26 -29.22
N ALA A 672 -22.57 -9.72 -29.22
CA ALA A 672 -22.18 -8.55 -28.43
C ALA A 672 -23.08 -7.32 -28.66
N LYS A 673 -23.70 -7.21 -29.85
CA LYS A 673 -24.66 -6.16 -30.18
C LYS A 673 -25.82 -6.11 -29.18
N ASN A 674 -26.35 -7.26 -28.77
CA ASN A 674 -27.43 -7.33 -27.79
C ASN A 674 -26.97 -6.82 -26.41
N ILE A 675 -25.71 -7.07 -26.04
CA ILE A 675 -25.11 -6.56 -24.79
C ILE A 675 -24.93 -5.03 -24.85
N LEU A 676 -24.50 -4.49 -25.98
CA LEU A 676 -24.37 -3.05 -26.19
C LEU A 676 -25.72 -2.32 -26.17
N GLU A 677 -26.76 -2.94 -26.74
CA GLU A 677 -28.15 -2.44 -26.69
C GLU A 677 -28.68 -2.45 -25.25
N PHE A 678 -28.45 -3.53 -24.50
CA PHE A 678 -28.77 -3.61 -23.07
C PHE A 678 -28.08 -2.52 -22.26
N LEU A 679 -26.77 -2.31 -22.47
CA LEU A 679 -26.02 -1.24 -21.79
C LEU A 679 -26.55 0.16 -22.14
N ALA A 680 -27.24 0.34 -23.27
CA ALA A 680 -27.82 1.63 -23.64
C ALA A 680 -29.10 1.96 -22.86
N THR A 681 -29.81 0.94 -22.35
CA THR A 681 -31.09 1.09 -21.65
C THR A 681 -30.97 0.84 -20.15
N TYR A 682 -30.04 -0.03 -19.71
CA TYR A 682 -29.75 -0.26 -18.30
C TYR A 682 -28.96 0.91 -17.71
N GLU A 683 -29.48 1.52 -16.64
CA GLU A 683 -28.88 2.65 -15.96
C GLU A 683 -28.15 2.19 -14.69
N PHE A 684 -26.85 2.49 -14.58
CA PHE A 684 -26.07 2.26 -13.35
C PHE A 684 -26.26 3.40 -12.34
N HIS A 685 -26.04 3.13 -11.05
CA HIS A 685 -26.06 4.18 -10.03
C HIS A 685 -24.93 5.20 -10.29
N PRO A 686 -25.16 6.53 -10.16
CA PRO A 686 -24.14 7.55 -10.47
C PRO A 686 -22.83 7.43 -9.68
N ASP A 687 -22.90 7.01 -8.42
CA ASP A 687 -21.73 6.77 -7.57
C ASP A 687 -20.96 5.47 -7.92
N ALA A 688 -21.44 4.64 -8.86
CA ALA A 688 -20.78 3.40 -9.27
C ALA A 688 -19.73 3.64 -10.36
N ILE A 689 -18.62 4.29 -9.99
CA ILE A 689 -17.61 4.83 -10.92
C ILE A 689 -17.02 3.79 -11.90
N ARG A 690 -16.86 2.52 -11.48
CA ARG A 690 -16.34 1.45 -12.36
C ARG A 690 -17.36 0.96 -13.40
N LEU A 691 -18.64 0.99 -13.05
CA LEU A 691 -19.74 0.59 -13.94
C LEU A 691 -20.32 1.83 -14.62
N ASN A 692 -19.54 2.37 -15.54
CA ASN A 692 -19.98 3.46 -16.40
C ASN A 692 -20.36 2.90 -17.78
N THR A 693 -21.60 3.16 -18.20
CA THR A 693 -22.13 2.73 -19.49
C THR A 693 -21.21 3.08 -20.67
N ALA A 694 -20.70 4.31 -20.72
CA ALA A 694 -19.85 4.75 -21.83
C ALA A 694 -18.50 4.02 -21.85
N LEU A 695 -17.93 3.71 -20.68
CA LEU A 695 -16.65 3.02 -20.58
C LEU A 695 -16.77 1.54 -20.96
N LEU A 696 -17.81 0.86 -20.47
CA LEU A 696 -18.11 -0.54 -20.81
C LEU A 696 -18.38 -0.71 -22.30
N ARG A 697 -19.24 0.16 -22.87
CA ARG A 697 -19.56 0.12 -24.31
C ARG A 697 -18.33 0.34 -25.16
N ARG A 698 -17.54 1.37 -24.85
CA ARG A 698 -16.32 1.68 -25.62
C ARG A 698 -15.31 0.54 -25.57
N TYR A 699 -15.17 -0.14 -24.43
CA TYR A 699 -14.30 -1.32 -24.31
C TYR A 699 -14.81 -2.50 -25.16
N ILE A 700 -16.08 -2.88 -25.02
CA ILE A 700 -16.66 -3.99 -25.80
C ILE A 700 -16.59 -3.70 -27.31
N GLU A 701 -16.89 -2.47 -27.74
CA GLU A 701 -16.77 -2.04 -29.14
C GLU A 701 -15.33 -2.05 -29.66
N GLN A 702 -14.35 -1.89 -28.77
CA GLN A 702 -12.93 -1.95 -29.12
C GLN A 702 -12.45 -3.39 -29.27
N GLU A 703 -12.71 -4.24 -28.27
CA GLU A 703 -12.39 -5.68 -28.34
C GLU A 703 -13.07 -6.36 -29.53
N ASN A 704 -14.32 -5.99 -29.83
CA ASN A 704 -15.05 -6.48 -31.01
C ASN A 704 -14.31 -6.18 -32.33
N ARG A 705 -13.60 -5.05 -32.43
CA ARG A 705 -12.81 -4.70 -33.63
C ARG A 705 -11.55 -5.55 -33.76
N GLU A 706 -11.05 -6.06 -32.64
CA GLU A 706 -9.89 -6.95 -32.57
C GLU A 706 -10.31 -8.44 -32.63
N GLY A 707 -11.59 -8.72 -32.84
CA GLY A 707 -12.15 -10.08 -32.92
C GLY A 707 -12.47 -10.74 -31.58
N ALA A 708 -12.25 -10.04 -30.45
CA ALA A 708 -12.55 -10.50 -29.10
C ALA A 708 -13.94 -10.01 -28.62
N LEU A 709 -14.48 -10.61 -27.56
CA LEU A 709 -15.78 -10.28 -26.94
C LEU A 709 -17.00 -10.24 -27.88
N THR A 710 -16.90 -10.86 -29.07
CA THR A 710 -17.95 -10.81 -30.10
C THR A 710 -19.22 -11.56 -29.72
N HIS A 711 -19.11 -12.56 -28.85
CA HIS A 711 -20.21 -13.39 -28.35
C HIS A 711 -20.11 -13.59 -26.84
N TRP A 712 -21.26 -13.60 -26.17
CA TRP A 712 -21.41 -13.60 -24.73
C TRP A 712 -22.31 -14.75 -24.28
N ASN A 713 -22.06 -15.28 -23.09
CA ASN A 713 -23.08 -16.04 -22.37
C ASN A 713 -23.88 -15.08 -21.49
N VAL A 714 -25.20 -15.24 -21.43
CA VAL A 714 -26.09 -14.50 -20.53
C VAL A 714 -26.79 -15.48 -19.62
N ILE A 715 -26.72 -15.25 -18.31
CA ILE A 715 -27.37 -16.11 -17.32
C ILE A 715 -28.29 -15.30 -16.40
N VAL A 716 -29.50 -15.80 -16.16
CA VAL A 716 -30.35 -15.31 -15.07
C VAL A 716 -30.09 -16.17 -13.85
N MET A 717 -29.53 -15.53 -12.83
CA MET A 717 -29.24 -16.17 -11.55
C MET A 717 -30.55 -16.42 -10.81
N SER A 718 -30.71 -17.64 -10.33
CA SER A 718 -31.89 -18.09 -9.56
C SER A 718 -31.42 -19.07 -8.50
N ASN A 719 -32.10 -19.07 -7.36
CA ASN A 719 -31.90 -20.06 -6.31
C ASN A 719 -32.65 -21.35 -6.63
N GLU A 720 -32.15 -22.50 -6.14
CA GLU A 720 -32.80 -23.81 -6.30
C GLU A 720 -34.17 -23.88 -5.60
N SER A 721 -34.31 -23.21 -4.45
CA SER A 721 -35.54 -23.11 -3.68
C SER A 721 -36.11 -21.70 -3.68
N ASP A 722 -37.44 -21.58 -3.80
CA ASP A 722 -38.16 -20.31 -3.63
C ASP A 722 -38.24 -19.92 -2.14
N THR A 723 -37.28 -19.10 -1.70
CA THR A 723 -37.24 -18.59 -0.32
C THR A 723 -37.63 -17.13 -0.20
N GLU A 724 -37.67 -16.38 -1.30
CA GLU A 724 -37.83 -14.92 -1.32
C GLU A 724 -38.91 -14.43 -2.31
N GLY A 725 -39.68 -15.37 -2.89
CA GLY A 725 -40.70 -15.13 -3.89
C GLY A 725 -40.19 -15.28 -5.33
N GLN A 726 -41.14 -15.27 -6.27
CA GLN A 726 -40.89 -15.32 -7.70
C GLN A 726 -41.31 -14.01 -8.38
N ALA A 727 -40.63 -13.68 -9.47
CA ALA A 727 -41.03 -12.62 -10.38
C ALA A 727 -40.88 -13.07 -11.83
N GLY A 728 -41.71 -12.51 -12.71
CA GLY A 728 -41.54 -12.66 -14.16
C GLY A 728 -40.34 -11.85 -14.64
N LEU A 729 -39.50 -12.44 -15.48
CA LEU A 729 -38.40 -11.76 -16.16
C LEU A 729 -38.40 -12.11 -17.65
N GLY A 730 -39.37 -11.56 -18.38
CA GLY A 730 -39.54 -11.78 -19.82
C GLY A 730 -39.49 -13.27 -20.22
N ARG A 731 -38.65 -13.59 -21.21
CA ARG A 731 -38.45 -14.94 -21.75
C ARG A 731 -37.97 -15.96 -20.71
N ALA A 732 -37.29 -15.52 -19.64
CA ALA A 732 -36.89 -16.40 -18.55
C ALA A 732 -38.08 -16.88 -17.68
N GLY A 733 -39.30 -16.39 -17.91
CA GLY A 733 -40.50 -16.80 -17.18
C GLY A 733 -40.43 -16.42 -15.70
N GLN A 734 -40.99 -17.27 -14.82
CA GLN A 734 -40.89 -17.08 -13.37
C GLN A 734 -39.51 -17.50 -12.87
N VAL A 735 -38.82 -16.57 -12.20
CA VAL A 735 -37.49 -16.78 -11.61
C VAL A 735 -37.53 -16.53 -10.11
N ASN A 736 -36.77 -17.33 -9.35
CA ASN A 736 -36.68 -17.16 -7.90
C ASN A 736 -35.83 -15.93 -7.57
N LEU A 737 -36.34 -15.05 -6.71
CA LEU A 737 -35.65 -13.83 -6.31
C LEU A 737 -34.51 -14.14 -5.33
N ILE A 738 -33.46 -13.33 -5.42
CA ILE A 738 -32.26 -13.44 -4.60
C ILE A 738 -32.33 -12.44 -3.45
N ARG A 739 -31.98 -12.88 -2.24
CA ARG A 739 -31.86 -12.00 -1.07
C ARG A 739 -30.55 -11.21 -1.09
N ARG A 740 -30.62 -9.90 -0.88
CA ARG A 740 -29.47 -9.04 -0.55
C ARG A 740 -29.84 -8.10 0.60
N THR A 741 -28.86 -7.64 1.37
CA THR A 741 -29.05 -6.69 2.48
C THR A 741 -28.12 -5.50 2.29
N ARG A 742 -28.51 -4.33 2.82
CA ARG A 742 -27.73 -3.08 2.68
C ARG A 742 -26.87 -2.81 3.92
N MET A 743 -25.85 -1.99 3.76
CA MET A 743 -25.04 -1.48 4.87
C MET A 743 -25.82 -0.45 5.69
N LYS A 744 -25.72 -0.49 7.04
CA LYS A 744 -26.32 0.53 7.92
C LYS A 744 -25.86 1.95 7.60
N GLN A 745 -24.60 2.08 7.21
CA GLN A 745 -23.99 3.37 6.86
C GLN A 745 -24.31 3.83 5.41
N SER A 746 -25.27 3.22 4.71
CA SER A 746 -25.64 3.65 3.36
C SER A 746 -26.25 5.06 3.39
N LYS A 747 -25.95 5.89 2.38
CA LYS A 747 -26.61 7.19 2.19
C LYS A 747 -28.14 7.03 2.13
N PRO A 748 -28.93 8.02 2.59
CA PRO A 748 -30.38 8.00 2.42
C PRO A 748 -30.78 7.75 0.96
N GLY A 749 -31.73 6.85 0.73
CA GLY A 749 -32.18 6.46 -0.62
C GLY A 749 -31.25 5.50 -1.38
N VAL A 750 -30.05 5.20 -0.87
CA VAL A 750 -29.08 4.29 -1.51
C VAL A 750 -29.08 2.92 -0.83
N GLY A 751 -29.15 1.86 -1.63
CA GLY A 751 -28.90 0.49 -1.19
C GLY A 751 -27.50 0.06 -1.58
N ASN A 752 -26.54 0.10 -0.65
CA ASN A 752 -25.21 -0.48 -0.86
C ASN A 752 -25.15 -1.91 -0.32
N ILE A 753 -25.08 -2.89 -1.22
CA ILE A 753 -25.07 -4.33 -0.87
C ILE A 753 -23.65 -4.91 -0.68
N LYS A 754 -22.60 -4.12 -0.95
CA LYS A 754 -21.18 -4.46 -0.88
C LYS A 754 -20.70 -5.48 -1.92
N ALA A 755 -21.42 -6.59 -2.11
CA ALA A 755 -21.14 -7.59 -3.13
C ALA A 755 -22.43 -8.16 -3.75
N LEU A 756 -22.39 -8.48 -5.04
CA LEU A 756 -23.51 -9.07 -5.77
C LEU A 756 -23.24 -10.53 -6.14
N ALA A 757 -22.11 -10.82 -6.79
CA ALA A 757 -21.77 -12.13 -7.31
C ALA A 757 -20.81 -12.88 -6.38
N GLY A 758 -21.11 -14.15 -6.10
CA GLY A 758 -20.20 -15.07 -5.41
C GLY A 758 -19.06 -15.53 -6.32
N SER A 759 -18.08 -16.22 -5.74
CA SER A 759 -16.95 -16.82 -6.47
C SER A 759 -17.45 -17.91 -7.44
N SER A 760 -18.35 -18.78 -6.98
CA SER A 760 -18.95 -19.86 -7.78
C SER A 760 -19.82 -19.39 -8.95
N ASP A 761 -20.39 -18.18 -8.89
CA ASP A 761 -21.21 -17.62 -9.97
C ASP A 761 -20.38 -17.40 -11.25
N ARG A 762 -19.05 -17.22 -11.11
CA ARG A 762 -18.09 -17.16 -12.22
C ARG A 762 -17.96 -18.48 -12.99
N ALA A 763 -18.44 -19.59 -12.46
CA ALA A 763 -18.39 -20.89 -13.14
C ALA A 763 -19.75 -21.28 -13.73
N ALA A 764 -20.79 -20.45 -13.55
CA ALA A 764 -22.17 -20.84 -13.78
C ALA A 764 -22.52 -21.15 -15.25
N ASP A 765 -21.73 -20.68 -16.20
CA ASP A 765 -21.87 -20.97 -17.63
C ASP A 765 -20.92 -22.08 -18.12
N LEU A 766 -20.07 -22.65 -17.26
CA LEU A 766 -19.15 -23.72 -17.64
C LEU A 766 -19.85 -25.08 -17.77
N GLY A 767 -19.28 -25.98 -18.58
CA GLY A 767 -19.83 -27.31 -18.82
C GLY A 767 -19.75 -28.23 -17.58
N PRO A 768 -20.61 -29.28 -17.51
CA PRO A 768 -20.68 -30.20 -16.36
C PRO A 768 -19.33 -30.83 -16.01
N ASP A 769 -18.56 -31.24 -17.01
CA ASP A 769 -17.24 -31.88 -16.82
C ASP A 769 -16.24 -30.92 -16.15
N VAL A 770 -16.28 -29.63 -16.50
CA VAL A 770 -15.40 -28.59 -15.94
C VAL A 770 -15.82 -28.27 -14.50
N LEU A 771 -17.12 -28.25 -14.23
CA LEU A 771 -17.66 -28.06 -12.89
C LEU A 771 -17.32 -29.23 -11.96
N GLN A 772 -17.32 -30.46 -12.47
CA GLN A 772 -16.91 -31.64 -11.73
C GLN A 772 -15.42 -31.60 -11.35
N ASP A 773 -14.55 -31.19 -12.28
CA ASP A 773 -13.11 -30.99 -12.05
C ASP A 773 -12.81 -29.92 -10.97
N LEU A 774 -13.65 -28.87 -10.90
CA LEU A 774 -13.49 -27.76 -9.96
C LEU A 774 -13.87 -28.15 -8.52
N GLY A 775 -14.71 -29.19 -8.35
CA GLY A 775 -15.24 -29.59 -7.05
C GLY A 775 -16.29 -28.61 -6.49
N PRO A 776 -16.81 -28.85 -5.27
CA PRO A 776 -17.97 -28.13 -4.73
C PRO A 776 -17.67 -26.70 -4.23
N GLN A 777 -16.40 -26.37 -3.93
CA GLN A 777 -15.97 -25.04 -3.48
C GLN A 777 -14.62 -24.65 -4.10
N PRO A 778 -14.60 -24.31 -5.41
CA PRO A 778 -13.38 -23.89 -6.07
C PRO A 778 -12.99 -22.47 -5.66
N SER A 779 -11.69 -22.26 -5.42
CA SER A 779 -11.13 -20.92 -5.27
C SER A 779 -11.22 -20.14 -6.58
N ASP A 780 -11.25 -18.80 -6.50
CA ASP A 780 -11.29 -17.93 -7.69
C ASP A 780 -10.13 -18.22 -8.67
N ALA A 781 -8.94 -18.56 -8.16
CA ALA A 781 -7.80 -18.94 -9.00
C ALA A 781 -8.04 -20.25 -9.78
N GLN A 782 -8.72 -21.23 -9.18
CA GLN A 782 -9.10 -22.47 -9.87
C GLN A 782 -10.13 -22.20 -10.96
N ILE A 783 -11.13 -21.35 -10.68
CA ILE A 783 -12.16 -21.00 -11.66
C ILE A 783 -11.54 -20.27 -12.86
N ILE A 784 -10.65 -19.30 -12.63
CA ILE A 784 -9.97 -18.57 -13.72
C ILE A 784 -9.14 -19.52 -14.58
N ARG A 785 -8.37 -20.42 -13.96
CA ARG A 785 -7.58 -21.43 -14.69
C ARG A 785 -8.48 -22.34 -15.52
N ALA A 786 -9.62 -22.76 -14.97
CA ALA A 786 -10.58 -23.57 -15.69
C ALA A 786 -11.17 -22.81 -16.89
N ARG A 787 -11.58 -21.54 -16.71
CA ARG A 787 -12.07 -20.68 -17.80
C ARG A 787 -11.02 -20.50 -18.90
N ARG A 788 -9.75 -20.27 -18.55
CA ARG A 788 -8.63 -20.18 -19.51
C ARG A 788 -8.42 -21.49 -20.27
N ARG A 789 -8.41 -22.62 -19.55
CA ARG A 789 -8.22 -23.96 -20.14
C ARG A 789 -9.26 -24.27 -21.21
N VAL A 790 -10.50 -23.85 -21.00
CA VAL A 790 -11.61 -24.08 -21.95
C VAL A 790 -11.88 -22.90 -22.86
N GLN A 791 -11.04 -21.86 -22.82
CA GLN A 791 -11.20 -20.62 -23.58
C GLN A 791 -12.62 -20.04 -23.45
N ALA A 792 -13.15 -20.03 -22.22
CA ALA A 792 -14.49 -19.54 -21.95
C ALA A 792 -14.62 -18.05 -22.31
N GLY A 793 -15.64 -17.73 -23.11
CA GLY A 793 -15.97 -16.34 -23.46
C GLY A 793 -16.49 -15.51 -22.29
N PRO A 794 -16.84 -14.24 -22.56
CA PRO A 794 -17.40 -13.34 -21.56
C PRO A 794 -18.80 -13.77 -21.09
N LEU A 795 -19.12 -13.45 -19.83
CA LEU A 795 -20.38 -13.78 -19.18
C LEU A 795 -21.05 -12.53 -18.61
N LEU A 796 -22.34 -12.36 -18.89
CA LEU A 796 -23.23 -11.41 -18.22
C LEU A 796 -24.22 -12.18 -17.34
N ALA A 797 -24.15 -11.98 -16.03
CA ALA A 797 -25.09 -12.55 -15.08
C ALA A 797 -26.09 -11.49 -14.59
N LEU A 798 -27.38 -11.82 -14.68
CA LEU A 798 -28.51 -11.01 -14.23
C LEU A 798 -28.99 -11.54 -12.89
N TYR A 799 -29.14 -10.67 -11.89
CA TYR A 799 -29.52 -11.00 -10.53
C TYR A 799 -30.87 -10.36 -10.20
N PRO A 800 -31.98 -11.10 -10.31
CA PRO A 800 -33.27 -10.63 -9.85
C PRO A 800 -33.30 -10.65 -8.32
N ILE A 801 -33.33 -9.48 -7.69
CA ILE A 801 -33.24 -9.29 -6.24
C ILE A 801 -34.61 -8.87 -5.69
N THR A 802 -34.99 -9.49 -4.57
CA THR A 802 -36.27 -9.18 -3.90
C THR A 802 -36.28 -7.77 -3.30
N LYS A 803 -37.43 -7.08 -3.42
CA LYS A 803 -37.65 -5.76 -2.83
C LYS A 803 -37.61 -5.78 -1.29
N THR A 804 -38.02 -6.90 -0.69
CA THR A 804 -38.08 -7.11 0.75
C THR A 804 -36.99 -8.06 1.19
N SER A 805 -36.22 -7.71 2.21
CA SER A 805 -35.24 -8.64 2.80
C SER A 805 -35.66 -9.00 4.20
N SER A 806 -35.59 -10.27 4.58
CA SER A 806 -35.78 -10.68 5.97
C SER A 806 -34.66 -10.12 6.88
N ALA A 807 -34.89 -10.07 8.19
CA ALA A 807 -34.00 -9.43 9.15
C ALA A 807 -32.56 -10.00 9.12
N PRO A 808 -31.51 -9.15 9.13
CA PRO A 808 -30.13 -9.61 9.08
C PRO A 808 -29.69 -10.24 10.42
N THR A 809 -28.82 -11.26 10.34
CA THR A 809 -28.13 -11.86 11.51
C THR A 809 -26.84 -11.11 11.89
N LYS A 810 -26.30 -10.27 10.99
CA LYS A 810 -25.05 -9.49 11.21
C LYS A 810 -25.37 -8.05 11.67
N PRO A 811 -24.68 -7.50 12.69
CA PRO A 811 -25.04 -6.24 13.35
C PRO A 811 -24.91 -4.97 12.50
N ALA A 812 -24.15 -4.95 11.41
CA ALA A 812 -23.95 -3.77 10.57
C ALA A 812 -24.79 -3.73 9.27
N ARG A 813 -25.71 -4.69 9.09
CA ARG A 813 -26.59 -4.77 7.92
C ARG A 813 -28.02 -4.35 8.27
N GLU A 814 -28.75 -3.91 7.27
CA GLU A 814 -30.19 -3.64 7.31
C GLU A 814 -30.89 -4.31 6.11
N PRO A 815 -32.20 -4.57 6.20
CA PRO A 815 -32.98 -4.97 5.05
C PRO A 815 -32.77 -4.02 3.85
N LEU A 816 -32.81 -4.58 2.63
CA LEU A 816 -32.65 -3.77 1.42
C LEU A 816 -33.80 -2.78 1.25
N ASP A 817 -35.03 -3.16 1.62
CA ASP A 817 -36.25 -2.34 1.61
C ASP A 817 -36.40 -1.46 0.37
N ALA A 818 -36.29 -2.05 -0.81
CA ALA A 818 -36.46 -1.31 -2.06
C ALA A 818 -37.93 -1.04 -2.37
N ALA A 819 -38.21 0.05 -3.08
CA ALA A 819 -39.56 0.43 -3.50
C ALA A 819 -40.13 -0.55 -4.55
N GLY A 820 -39.27 -1.28 -5.25
CA GLY A 820 -39.60 -2.35 -6.20
C GLY A 820 -38.50 -3.43 -6.22
N ASN A 821 -38.73 -4.51 -6.96
CA ASN A 821 -37.69 -5.53 -7.14
C ASN A 821 -36.49 -4.90 -7.84
N VAL A 822 -35.29 -5.35 -7.50
CA VAL A 822 -34.04 -4.76 -7.95
C VAL A 822 -33.38 -5.71 -8.95
N LEU A 823 -32.89 -5.19 -10.07
CA LEU A 823 -32.10 -5.99 -11.00
C LEU A 823 -30.61 -5.64 -10.86
N GLY A 824 -29.83 -6.57 -10.32
CA GLY A 824 -28.37 -6.50 -10.32
C GLY A 824 -27.75 -7.12 -11.58
N VAL A 825 -26.56 -6.70 -11.97
CA VAL A 825 -25.79 -7.30 -13.06
C VAL A 825 -24.33 -7.50 -12.66
N ALA A 826 -23.74 -8.60 -13.15
CA ALA A 826 -22.31 -8.84 -13.08
C ALA A 826 -21.74 -9.23 -14.45
N PHE A 827 -20.62 -8.60 -14.83
CA PHE A 827 -19.84 -8.89 -16.01
C PHE A 827 -18.58 -9.66 -15.61
N PHE A 828 -18.30 -10.75 -16.31
CA PHE A 828 -17.07 -11.50 -16.17
C PHE A 828 -16.37 -11.51 -17.53
N PHE A 829 -15.25 -10.82 -17.60
CA PHE A 829 -14.49 -10.67 -18.84
C PHE A 829 -13.33 -11.68 -18.89
N PRO A 830 -13.09 -12.33 -20.04
CA PRO A 830 -11.89 -13.14 -20.27
C PRO A 830 -10.65 -12.23 -20.38
N ASP A 831 -9.46 -12.84 -20.43
CA ASP A 831 -8.24 -12.07 -20.74
C ASP A 831 -8.35 -11.47 -22.17
N ALA A 832 -7.93 -10.22 -22.33
CA ALA A 832 -7.97 -9.52 -23.62
C ALA A 832 -6.96 -10.13 -24.61
N VAL A 833 -7.32 -10.06 -25.89
CA VAL A 833 -6.49 -10.57 -27.00
C VAL A 833 -5.54 -9.48 -27.53
N GLY A 834 -5.73 -8.20 -27.14
CA GLY A 834 -4.88 -7.06 -27.55
C GLY A 834 -4.66 -5.96 -26.48
N LYS A 835 -3.89 -4.92 -26.83
CA LYS A 835 -3.32 -3.89 -25.92
C LYS A 835 -4.22 -2.67 -25.67
N ALA A 836 -5.54 -2.78 -25.77
CA ALA A 836 -6.36 -1.60 -25.95
C ALA A 836 -7.44 -1.45 -24.88
N SER A 837 -7.39 -0.35 -24.14
CA SER A 837 -8.15 -0.21 -22.90
C SER A 837 -8.69 1.22 -22.64
N THR A 838 -9.60 1.41 -21.66
CA THR A 838 -10.51 2.58 -21.61
C THR A 838 -10.87 3.17 -20.22
N ILE A 839 -10.01 3.09 -19.20
CA ILE A 839 -10.00 4.00 -18.02
C ILE A 839 -8.54 4.31 -17.67
N THR A 840 -8.21 5.56 -17.38
CA THR A 840 -6.83 5.98 -17.14
C THR A 840 -6.30 5.38 -15.83
N TYR A 841 -5.50 4.32 -15.87
CA TYR A 841 -4.46 4.06 -14.87
C TYR A 841 -3.22 4.87 -15.24
N MET A 842 -2.34 5.03 -14.27
CA MET A 842 -0.97 5.44 -14.57
C MET A 842 -0.02 4.32 -14.17
N SER A 843 0.92 4.02 -15.06
CA SER A 843 2.04 3.12 -14.81
C SER A 843 3.32 3.75 -15.32
N ALA A 844 4.47 3.19 -14.94
CA ALA A 844 5.72 3.46 -15.63
C ALA A 844 5.65 2.97 -17.09
N ASP A 845 6.38 3.65 -17.98
CA ASP A 845 6.52 3.24 -19.38
C ASP A 845 7.57 2.13 -19.53
N LEU A 846 7.13 0.88 -19.66
CA LEU A 846 8.01 -0.26 -19.90
C LEU A 846 8.27 -0.52 -21.40
N SER A 847 7.84 0.35 -22.32
CA SER A 847 7.96 0.10 -23.78
C SER A 847 9.40 -0.12 -24.25
N SER A 848 10.37 0.49 -23.57
CA SER A 848 11.81 0.28 -23.80
C SER A 848 12.36 -1.06 -23.30
N TYR A 849 11.57 -1.78 -22.48
CA TYR A 849 11.86 -3.11 -21.92
C TYR A 849 10.91 -4.18 -22.46
N ALA A 850 9.99 -3.83 -23.37
CA ALA A 850 9.15 -4.80 -24.04
C ALA A 850 10.06 -5.76 -24.80
N VAL A 851 10.05 -7.01 -24.35
CA VAL A 851 10.78 -8.14 -24.89
C VAL A 851 10.51 -8.22 -26.39
N GLU A 852 11.59 -8.23 -27.18
CA GLU A 852 11.64 -8.83 -28.52
C GLU A 852 10.87 -10.15 -28.44
N ASP A 853 9.74 -10.24 -29.15
CA ASP A 853 8.91 -11.44 -29.13
C ASP A 853 9.80 -12.69 -29.31
N ALA A 854 9.47 -13.75 -28.56
CA ALA A 854 10.18 -15.02 -28.52
C ALA A 854 10.22 -15.78 -29.88
N ASP A 855 9.84 -15.12 -30.98
CA ASP A 855 9.94 -15.61 -32.35
C ASP A 855 11.33 -15.34 -32.97
N GLU A 856 12.09 -14.32 -32.53
CA GLU A 856 13.43 -14.06 -33.09
C GLU A 856 14.51 -15.06 -32.64
N THR A 857 14.22 -15.89 -31.62
CA THR A 857 15.14 -16.97 -31.19
C THR A 857 14.89 -18.31 -31.87
N ILE A 858 13.78 -18.47 -32.61
CA ILE A 858 13.51 -19.69 -33.39
C ILE A 858 14.15 -19.57 -34.79
N ASP A 859 14.05 -18.41 -35.44
CA ASP A 859 14.69 -18.20 -36.76
C ASP A 859 16.23 -18.20 -36.69
N ALA A 860 16.82 -17.72 -35.57
CA ALA A 860 18.26 -17.77 -35.36
C ALA A 860 18.80 -19.18 -35.04
N MET A 861 17.94 -20.10 -34.58
CA MET A 861 18.31 -21.52 -34.39
C MET A 861 18.15 -22.33 -35.67
N ASP A 862 17.15 -22.03 -36.50
CA ASP A 862 16.96 -22.69 -37.80
C ASP A 862 18.01 -22.22 -38.84
N GLU A 863 18.48 -20.97 -38.82
CA GLU A 863 19.62 -20.54 -39.66
C GLU A 863 20.95 -21.17 -39.22
N ALA A 864 21.15 -21.41 -37.93
CA ALA A 864 22.36 -22.06 -37.41
C ALA A 864 22.39 -23.57 -37.69
N ASP A 865 21.24 -24.24 -37.71
CA ASP A 865 21.13 -25.65 -38.09
C ASP A 865 21.13 -25.85 -39.61
N ALA A 866 20.61 -24.88 -40.40
CA ALA A 866 20.77 -24.87 -41.86
C ALA A 866 22.23 -24.65 -42.30
N ALA A 867 22.96 -23.74 -41.63
CA ALA A 867 24.39 -23.54 -41.88
C ALA A 867 25.26 -24.74 -41.46
N ARG A 868 24.83 -25.52 -40.46
CA ARG A 868 25.48 -26.79 -40.10
C ARG A 868 25.17 -27.94 -41.06
N ALA A 869 24.00 -27.94 -41.69
CA ALA A 869 23.65 -28.94 -42.71
C ALA A 869 24.41 -28.72 -44.03
N GLU A 870 24.64 -27.46 -44.45
CA GLU A 870 25.45 -27.15 -45.64
C GLU A 870 26.97 -27.31 -45.40
N GLY A 871 27.45 -27.14 -44.16
CA GLY A 871 28.86 -27.33 -43.79
C GLY A 871 29.35 -28.79 -43.79
N THR A 872 28.44 -29.76 -43.77
CA THR A 872 28.78 -31.20 -43.78
C THR A 872 28.81 -31.84 -45.17
N ALA A 873 28.48 -31.10 -46.25
CA ALA A 873 28.49 -31.64 -47.61
C ALA A 873 29.80 -31.37 -48.40
N ASN A 874 30.77 -30.64 -47.84
CA ASN A 874 31.97 -30.18 -48.56
C ASN A 874 33.31 -30.64 -47.94
N ILE A 875 33.37 -31.85 -47.39
CA ILE A 875 34.63 -32.51 -46.99
C ILE A 875 34.74 -33.90 -47.66
N GLU A 876 34.52 -33.98 -48.97
CA GLU A 876 35.01 -35.09 -49.80
C GLU A 876 35.33 -34.57 -51.21
N SER A 877 36.46 -33.89 -51.37
CA SER A 877 37.27 -33.92 -52.60
C SER A 877 38.54 -33.11 -52.37
N GLY A 878 39.66 -33.83 -52.18
CA GLY A 878 40.97 -33.24 -52.28
C GLY A 878 41.30 -32.94 -53.74
N ASP A 879 41.97 -31.82 -54.00
CA ASP A 879 43.22 -31.87 -54.77
C ASP A 879 44.03 -30.56 -54.72
N ALA A 880 45.33 -30.80 -54.57
CA ALA A 880 46.55 -30.04 -54.86
C ALA A 880 46.53 -28.51 -55.18
N LEU A 881 47.35 -27.81 -54.37
CA LEU A 881 48.21 -26.64 -54.62
C LEU A 881 48.84 -26.56 -56.04
N PRO A 882 49.23 -25.37 -56.54
CA PRO A 882 50.16 -24.41 -55.90
C PRO A 882 49.62 -23.01 -55.59
#